data_AF-A0A1G7P7Y9-F1
#
_entry.id   AF-A0A1G7P7Y9-F1
#
_cell.length_a   1.000
_cell.length_b   1.000
_cell.length_c   1.000
_cell.angle_alpha   90.00
_cell.angle_beta   90.00
_cell.angle_gamma   90.00
#
_symmetry.space_group_name_H-M   'P 1'
#
loop_
_entity.id
_entity.type
_entity.pdbx_description
1 polymer ?
#
loop_
_entity_poly.entity_id
_entity_poly.type
_entity_poly.pdbx_seq_one_letter_code
_entity_poly.pdbx_strand_id
1 'polypeptide(L)'
;MKIRSNTGIARLALCASMSVILAACGGGGSSASSPSGASSQPTTAAATAMTGTVAIGTAMIGATVTVTDAGGKSATATSGANGTYNVSLSGLTAPFLITATDPSGVSGTLYSVVASTSTASGAPVTANVTPLTTAVAALMTQSGNPAALAGNASAITPSAITAAEATLDAAIAPILSANSVAASFDPIGTTFSPNQTRADAVIDSVAVTPSASGAGLQITSLANPDTAIQLSSSTTVSTALAAPTTPANYLASLQTALAACASDVQGGATDTSDSNCTSAIDATYLNNGIGTGVAGFEKRHTLFVKGTMLTGIKTVAFLPAGTLAGISNPAALVYLLMTDPDGMPDFGMDYVQQLPNGQWDIIGNQLQDSTYIASFLGRVQYTDSADASNAHYESGLDIQIPSSVTVSSTTTGVGSAVVTGPGLPASGLWFQTAGNGTGAGYLEIPTGMLAAPLTSTGNRVNGGMSTTYKWAWAPISGSTTSFSPNGLPEYASSSQDVSTITNFGVYTVTLYDTTGTEIRSEQIQNIAHNYAAAAGSTVAWQTLGTDVIANYLTPGGSGTQSAPGTSASLDWTIPASSFYPNFWASINSLGAAQTSIPATTYDATVWGSSSGNTPSPLTFNTSFTDVLTSTATATAEEAVQVQLGWQADGEYYVNSWQYGNP
;
A
#
# COMPACT_ATOMS: atom_id res chain seq x y z
N MET A 1 -8.69 -4.18 1.48
CA MET A 1 -9.12 -4.93 2.68
C MET A 1 -10.25 -5.89 2.30
N LYS A 2 -10.06 -7.21 2.38
CA LYS A 2 -11.05 -8.22 1.99
C LYS A 2 -12.29 -8.16 2.90
N ILE A 3 -13.33 -7.42 2.52
CA ILE A 3 -14.65 -7.52 3.16
C ILE A 3 -15.39 -8.70 2.51
N ARG A 4 -15.77 -9.69 3.32
CA ARG A 4 -16.37 -10.94 2.82
C ARG A 4 -17.73 -10.69 2.16
N SER A 5 -17.89 -11.22 0.95
CA SER A 5 -19.15 -11.77 0.47
C SER A 5 -19.02 -13.31 0.44
N ASN A 6 -19.83 -13.98 1.26
CA ASN A 6 -19.78 -15.44 1.43
C ASN A 6 -20.25 -16.17 0.16
N THR A 7 -19.41 -17.00 -0.44
CA THR A 7 -19.86 -18.19 -1.19
C THR A 7 -18.97 -19.38 -0.83
N GLY A 8 -19.57 -20.39 -0.21
CA GLY A 8 -18.86 -21.63 0.14
C GLY A 8 -18.89 -22.63 -1.00
N ILE A 9 -17.87 -23.49 -1.10
CA ILE A 9 -17.93 -24.85 -1.65
C ILE A 9 -16.75 -25.67 -1.07
N ALA A 10 -16.98 -26.98 -1.00
CA ALA A 10 -16.43 -27.93 -0.04
C ALA A 10 -15.01 -28.45 -0.31
N ARG A 11 -14.44 -28.98 0.79
CA ARG A 11 -13.16 -29.68 0.95
C ARG A 11 -13.04 -30.95 0.12
N LEU A 12 -11.81 -31.28 -0.28
CA LEU A 12 -11.34 -32.67 -0.36
C LEU A 12 -9.96 -32.76 0.32
N ALA A 13 -9.89 -33.53 1.41
CA ALA A 13 -8.68 -33.86 2.14
C ALA A 13 -8.12 -35.19 1.61
N LEU A 14 -6.79 -35.33 1.50
CA LEU A 14 -6.14 -36.62 1.46
C LEU A 14 -4.81 -36.59 2.22
N CYS A 15 -4.73 -37.42 3.25
CA CYS A 15 -3.55 -37.69 4.07
C CYS A 15 -2.52 -38.53 3.29
N ALA A 16 -1.22 -38.30 3.53
CA ALA A 16 -0.21 -39.36 3.57
C ALA A 16 1.06 -38.90 4.28
N SER A 17 1.25 -39.43 5.48
CA SER A 17 2.48 -39.43 6.27
C SER A 17 3.54 -40.35 5.67
N MET A 18 4.83 -39.98 5.70
CA MET A 18 5.93 -40.94 5.74
C MET A 18 7.19 -40.31 6.37
N SER A 19 7.58 -40.82 7.53
CA SER A 19 8.86 -40.56 8.20
C SER A 19 9.93 -41.52 7.67
N VAL A 20 11.14 -41.04 7.39
CA VAL A 20 12.32 -41.90 7.26
C VAL A 20 13.49 -41.25 8.00
N ILE A 21 13.96 -41.96 9.01
CA ILE A 21 15.18 -41.75 9.78
C ILE A 21 16.31 -42.42 9.00
N LEU A 22 17.45 -41.76 8.80
CA LEU A 22 18.68 -42.44 8.41
C LEU A 22 19.83 -42.02 9.34
N ALA A 23 20.14 -42.93 10.26
CA ALA A 23 21.41 -42.97 10.97
C ALA A 23 22.42 -43.74 10.12
N ALA A 24 23.63 -43.19 9.98
CA ALA A 24 24.81 -43.97 9.66
C ALA A 24 25.99 -43.45 10.48
N CYS A 25 26.42 -44.31 11.39
CA CYS A 25 27.69 -44.28 12.11
C CYS A 25 28.67 -45.21 11.37
N GLY A 26 29.96 -44.86 11.37
CA GLY A 26 31.07 -45.69 10.90
C GLY A 26 32.13 -44.84 10.21
N GLY A 27 33.22 -44.45 10.87
CA GLY A 27 34.44 -45.27 11.13
C GLY A 27 35.57 -44.62 10.31
N GLY A 28 36.85 -44.51 10.68
CA GLY A 28 37.68 -45.02 11.76
C GLY A 28 39.12 -45.06 11.22
N GLY A 29 40.05 -44.32 11.83
CA GLY A 29 41.50 -44.56 11.83
C GLY A 29 42.35 -44.18 10.60
N SER A 30 43.33 -43.28 10.78
CA SER A 30 44.77 -43.59 10.78
C SER A 30 45.64 -42.33 10.68
N SER A 31 46.54 -42.18 11.65
CA SER A 31 47.57 -41.14 11.74
C SER A 31 48.67 -41.31 10.69
N ALA A 32 49.10 -40.24 10.03
CA ALA A 32 50.52 -39.97 9.76
C ALA A 32 50.75 -38.59 9.10
N SER A 33 51.75 -37.90 9.65
CA SER A 33 52.67 -36.94 9.04
C SER A 33 52.13 -35.65 8.40
N SER A 34 52.27 -34.56 9.17
CA SER A 34 52.37 -33.19 8.68
C SER A 34 53.46 -33.04 7.61
N PRO A 35 53.21 -32.19 6.60
CA PRO A 35 54.20 -31.27 6.08
C PRO A 35 53.82 -29.83 6.44
N SER A 36 54.83 -29.13 6.93
CA SER A 36 54.88 -27.68 7.12
C SER A 36 54.66 -26.90 5.83
N GLY A 37 53.90 -25.81 5.91
CA GLY A 37 54.18 -24.56 5.19
C GLY A 37 53.71 -24.44 3.74
N ALA A 38 52.43 -24.11 3.57
CA ALA A 38 51.97 -23.22 2.50
C ALA A 38 50.83 -22.38 3.07
N SER A 39 51.03 -21.07 3.20
CA SER A 39 49.93 -20.14 3.47
C SER A 39 48.98 -20.21 2.27
N SER A 40 47.90 -20.98 2.42
CA SER A 40 46.80 -21.03 1.48
C SER A 40 46.15 -19.65 1.43
N GLN A 41 46.59 -18.83 0.47
CA GLN A 41 45.86 -17.62 0.12
C GLN A 41 44.42 -18.05 -0.24
N PRO A 42 43.37 -17.42 0.32
CA PRO A 42 42.00 -17.79 0.00
C PRO A 42 41.80 -17.63 -1.51
N THR A 43 41.53 -18.73 -2.20
CA THR A 43 41.20 -18.73 -3.63
C THR A 43 39.82 -18.12 -3.80
N THR A 44 39.72 -17.00 -4.51
CA THR A 44 38.43 -16.41 -4.88
C THR A 44 37.89 -17.08 -6.12
N ALA A 45 36.59 -17.35 -6.14
CA ALA A 45 35.88 -17.89 -7.31
C ALA A 45 34.51 -17.25 -7.42
N ALA A 46 33.93 -17.26 -8.62
CA ALA A 46 32.58 -16.75 -8.82
C ALA A 46 31.54 -17.67 -8.15
N ALA A 47 30.67 -17.09 -7.34
CA ALA A 47 29.54 -17.77 -6.73
C ALA A 47 28.58 -18.28 -7.81
N THR A 48 28.10 -19.52 -7.66
CA THR A 48 27.09 -20.12 -8.55
C THR A 48 25.66 -20.00 -8.03
N ALA A 49 25.50 -19.44 -6.83
CA ALA A 49 24.22 -19.21 -6.17
C ALA A 49 24.25 -17.91 -5.37
N MET A 50 23.07 -17.34 -5.14
CA MET A 50 22.83 -16.20 -4.29
C MET A 50 21.80 -16.57 -3.23
N THR A 51 22.04 -16.13 -2.00
CA THR A 51 21.15 -16.33 -0.86
C THR A 51 20.88 -15.01 -0.16
N GLY A 52 19.78 -14.90 0.57
CA GLY A 52 19.53 -13.73 1.40
C GLY A 52 18.20 -13.83 2.11
N THR A 53 17.84 -12.75 2.80
CA THR A 53 16.56 -12.61 3.51
C THR A 53 15.75 -11.46 2.92
N VAL A 54 14.47 -11.70 2.68
CA VAL A 54 13.47 -10.73 2.23
C VAL A 54 12.61 -10.35 3.43
N ALA A 55 12.70 -9.11 3.91
CA ALA A 55 12.04 -8.67 5.13
C ALA A 55 11.72 -7.18 5.17
N ILE A 56 10.65 -6.82 5.90
CA ILE A 56 10.20 -5.45 6.17
C ILE A 56 10.12 -5.16 7.68
N GLY A 57 11.07 -5.72 8.45
CA GLY A 57 10.99 -5.81 9.92
C GLY A 57 10.31 -7.11 10.40
N THR A 58 9.71 -7.85 9.47
CA THR A 58 9.37 -9.25 9.62
C THR A 58 9.66 -9.96 8.30
N ALA A 59 9.91 -11.27 8.38
CA ALA A 59 10.03 -12.15 7.22
C ALA A 59 8.86 -11.95 6.27
N MET A 60 9.15 -11.62 5.00
CA MET A 60 8.13 -11.67 3.96
C MET A 60 8.13 -13.07 3.36
N ILE A 61 7.05 -13.80 3.59
CA ILE A 61 6.85 -15.16 3.10
C ILE A 61 6.23 -15.09 1.71
N GLY A 62 6.70 -15.91 0.77
CA GLY A 62 6.10 -16.00 -0.55
C GLY A 62 6.46 -14.84 -1.49
N ALA A 63 7.38 -13.95 -1.10
CA ALA A 63 7.85 -12.88 -1.97
C ALA A 63 8.61 -13.46 -3.17
N THR A 64 8.31 -12.95 -4.36
CA THR A 64 8.99 -13.38 -5.59
C THR A 64 10.25 -12.54 -5.78
N VAL A 65 11.41 -13.19 -5.62
CA VAL A 65 12.72 -12.60 -5.83
C VAL A 65 13.15 -12.80 -7.28
N THR A 66 13.47 -11.71 -7.98
CA THR A 66 14.01 -11.74 -9.34
C THR A 66 15.41 -11.14 -9.36
N VAL A 67 16.38 -11.90 -9.83
CA VAL A 67 17.76 -11.44 -10.07
C VAL A 67 17.92 -11.18 -11.55
N THR A 68 18.19 -9.93 -11.93
CA THR A 68 18.43 -9.51 -13.31
C THR A 68 19.90 -9.16 -13.50
N ASP A 69 20.51 -9.70 -14.54
CA ASP A 69 21.94 -9.56 -14.84
C ASP A 69 22.27 -8.40 -15.79
N ALA A 70 23.56 -8.16 -15.98
CA ALA A 70 24.03 -7.07 -16.83
C ALA A 70 23.63 -7.20 -18.31
N GLY A 71 23.30 -8.41 -18.76
CA GLY A 71 22.79 -8.70 -20.09
C GLY A 71 21.26 -8.76 -20.19
N GLY A 72 20.54 -8.46 -19.09
CA GLY A 72 19.08 -8.51 -19.02
C GLY A 72 18.50 -9.92 -18.85
N LYS A 73 19.32 -10.94 -18.59
CA LYS A 73 18.83 -12.28 -18.23
C LYS A 73 18.39 -12.28 -16.78
N SER A 74 17.41 -13.11 -16.45
CA SER A 74 16.90 -13.22 -15.09
C SER A 74 16.79 -14.65 -14.58
N ALA A 75 16.88 -14.78 -13.25
CA ALA A 75 16.52 -15.98 -12.51
C ALA A 75 15.61 -15.59 -11.34
N THR A 76 14.73 -16.50 -10.92
CA THR A 76 13.73 -16.23 -9.88
C THR A 76 13.81 -17.24 -8.75
N ALA A 77 13.41 -16.81 -7.55
CA ALA A 77 13.19 -17.65 -6.38
C ALA A 77 12.00 -17.10 -5.58
N THR A 78 11.49 -17.90 -4.64
CA THR A 78 10.44 -17.47 -3.70
C THR A 78 10.99 -17.52 -2.29
N SER A 79 10.72 -16.51 -1.47
CA SER A 79 11.13 -16.50 -0.07
C SER A 79 10.33 -17.50 0.77
N GLY A 80 11.01 -18.21 1.68
CA GLY A 80 10.40 -19.15 2.61
C GLY A 80 9.79 -18.49 3.85
N ALA A 81 9.37 -19.30 4.82
CA ALA A 81 8.70 -18.85 6.04
C ALA A 81 9.53 -17.87 6.91
N ASN A 82 10.86 -17.96 6.82
CA ASN A 82 11.78 -17.05 7.53
C ASN A 82 12.31 -15.92 6.62
N GLY A 83 11.65 -15.67 5.48
CA GLY A 83 12.07 -14.70 4.48
C GLY A 83 13.29 -15.11 3.66
N THR A 84 13.91 -16.27 3.96
CA THR A 84 15.12 -16.72 3.28
C THR A 84 14.84 -17.19 1.86
N TYR A 85 15.74 -16.90 0.93
CA TYR A 85 15.68 -17.37 -0.45
C TYR A 85 17.03 -17.90 -0.93
N ASN A 86 17.00 -18.72 -1.98
CA ASN A 86 18.17 -19.22 -2.69
C ASN A 86 17.87 -19.26 -4.19
N VAL A 87 18.73 -18.63 -5.00
CA VAL A 87 18.59 -18.53 -6.45
C VAL A 87 19.88 -18.96 -7.13
N SER A 88 19.76 -19.76 -8.20
CA SER A 88 20.92 -20.13 -9.01
C SER A 88 21.36 -18.95 -9.87
N LEU A 89 22.68 -18.71 -9.91
CA LEU A 89 23.29 -17.69 -10.77
C LEU A 89 23.85 -18.28 -12.07
N SER A 90 23.53 -19.54 -12.38
CA SER A 90 24.05 -20.22 -13.55
C SER A 90 23.63 -19.51 -14.84
N GLY A 91 24.59 -19.12 -15.67
CA GLY A 91 24.34 -18.40 -16.92
C GLY A 91 24.08 -16.90 -16.80
N LEU A 92 24.09 -16.35 -15.58
CA LEU A 92 23.99 -14.92 -15.30
C LEU A 92 25.37 -14.27 -15.16
N THR A 93 25.47 -12.99 -15.54
CA THR A 93 26.71 -12.19 -15.47
C THR A 93 26.51 -10.95 -14.61
N ALA A 94 27.26 -10.85 -13.52
CA ALA A 94 27.27 -9.67 -12.64
C ALA A 94 27.69 -8.39 -13.41
N PRO A 95 27.22 -7.20 -12.97
CA PRO A 95 26.44 -6.95 -11.77
C PRO A 95 24.96 -7.33 -11.86
N PHE A 96 24.29 -7.40 -10.71
CA PHE A 96 22.89 -7.80 -10.59
C PHE A 96 22.04 -6.70 -9.94
N LEU A 97 20.83 -6.52 -10.48
CA LEU A 97 19.71 -5.88 -9.81
C LEU A 97 18.81 -6.98 -9.25
N ILE A 98 18.44 -6.89 -7.98
CA ILE A 98 17.54 -7.82 -7.32
C ILE A 98 16.27 -7.08 -6.97
N THR A 99 15.11 -7.65 -7.32
CA THR A 99 13.81 -7.16 -6.89
C THR A 99 13.09 -8.22 -6.08
N ALA A 100 12.31 -7.79 -5.08
CA ALA A 100 11.35 -8.66 -4.40
C ALA A 100 9.97 -8.03 -4.43
N THR A 101 8.98 -8.79 -4.91
CA THR A 101 7.58 -8.38 -4.97
C THR A 101 6.77 -9.18 -3.95
N ASP A 102 5.93 -8.48 -3.20
CA ASP A 102 5.07 -9.06 -2.18
C ASP A 102 3.65 -9.26 -2.73
N PRO A 103 3.17 -10.51 -2.83
CA PRO A 103 1.84 -10.79 -3.36
C PRO A 103 0.70 -10.33 -2.44
N SER A 104 0.95 -10.06 -1.15
CA SER A 104 -0.07 -9.54 -0.23
C SER A 104 -0.31 -8.05 -0.39
N GLY A 105 0.71 -7.30 -0.81
CA GLY A 105 0.70 -5.85 -0.88
C GLY A 105 0.94 -5.15 0.45
N VAL A 106 1.51 -5.83 1.45
CA VAL A 106 1.96 -5.18 2.67
C VAL A 106 3.21 -4.31 2.45
N SER A 107 3.90 -4.50 1.33
CA SER A 107 4.99 -3.63 0.89
C SER A 107 4.98 -3.42 -0.62
N GLY A 108 5.51 -2.28 -1.06
CA GLY A 108 5.89 -2.06 -2.46
C GLY A 108 7.03 -2.98 -2.91
N THR A 109 7.46 -2.83 -4.16
CA THR A 109 8.62 -3.60 -4.67
C THR A 109 9.89 -3.16 -3.93
N LEU A 110 10.60 -4.12 -3.35
CA LEU A 110 11.90 -3.88 -2.74
C LEU A 110 13.04 -4.16 -3.72
N TYR A 111 14.17 -3.49 -3.49
CA TYR A 111 15.34 -3.53 -4.35
C TYR A 111 16.61 -3.87 -3.57
N SER A 112 17.56 -4.51 -4.24
CA SER A 112 18.92 -4.73 -3.77
C SER A 112 19.86 -4.87 -4.97
N VAL A 113 21.16 -4.87 -4.74
CA VAL A 113 22.16 -4.89 -5.81
C VAL A 113 23.36 -5.75 -5.44
N VAL A 114 24.02 -6.34 -6.44
CA VAL A 114 25.30 -7.04 -6.26
C VAL A 114 26.25 -6.66 -7.37
N ALA A 115 27.39 -6.04 -7.05
CA ALA A 115 28.37 -5.62 -8.05
C ALA A 115 29.26 -6.76 -8.57
N SER A 116 29.49 -7.80 -7.76
CA SER A 116 30.40 -8.91 -8.08
C SER A 116 29.98 -10.19 -7.38
N THR A 117 30.19 -11.33 -8.04
CA THR A 117 29.99 -12.68 -7.46
C THR A 117 31.27 -13.30 -6.93
N SER A 118 32.39 -12.58 -6.95
CA SER A 118 33.67 -13.11 -6.46
C SER A 118 33.63 -13.29 -4.94
N THR A 119 33.51 -14.53 -4.48
CA THR A 119 33.49 -14.89 -3.06
C THR A 119 34.65 -15.81 -2.71
N ALA A 120 34.92 -15.98 -1.41
CA ALA A 120 35.89 -16.95 -0.94
C ALA A 120 35.42 -18.37 -1.32
N SER A 121 36.25 -19.08 -2.08
CA SER A 121 36.00 -20.46 -2.54
C SER A 121 34.67 -20.65 -3.29
N GLY A 122 34.11 -19.60 -3.90
CA GLY A 122 32.85 -19.68 -4.65
C GLY A 122 31.61 -19.91 -3.78
N ALA A 123 31.69 -19.60 -2.48
CA ALA A 123 30.53 -19.61 -1.58
C ALA A 123 29.38 -18.76 -2.15
N PRO A 124 28.10 -19.06 -1.82
CA PRO A 124 26.99 -18.23 -2.25
C PRO A 124 27.19 -16.76 -1.90
N VAL A 125 26.85 -15.86 -2.82
CA VAL A 125 26.84 -14.42 -2.54
C VAL A 125 25.59 -14.08 -1.73
N THR A 126 25.76 -13.27 -0.68
CA THR A 126 24.63 -12.80 0.12
C THR A 126 24.05 -11.51 -0.47
N ALA A 127 22.74 -11.44 -0.63
CA ALA A 127 22.03 -10.21 -0.97
C ALA A 127 20.68 -10.18 -0.25
N ASN A 128 20.57 -9.44 0.84
CA ASN A 128 19.27 -9.20 1.46
C ASN A 128 18.42 -8.28 0.59
N VAL A 129 17.11 -8.36 0.75
CA VAL A 129 16.15 -7.46 0.09
C VAL A 129 15.22 -6.87 1.14
N THR A 130 15.49 -5.63 1.53
CA THR A 130 14.84 -4.93 2.65
C THR A 130 14.60 -3.46 2.28
N PRO A 131 13.84 -2.70 3.10
CA PRO A 131 13.78 -1.24 2.97
C PRO A 131 15.17 -0.59 2.92
N LEU A 132 16.14 -1.04 3.73
CA LEU A 132 17.49 -0.47 3.75
C LEU A 132 18.26 -0.73 2.43
N THR A 133 18.17 -1.93 1.87
CA THR A 133 18.81 -2.21 0.56
C THR A 133 18.13 -1.45 -0.57
N THR A 134 16.82 -1.20 -0.44
CA THR A 134 16.06 -0.35 -1.36
C THR A 134 16.55 1.10 -1.29
N ALA A 135 16.83 1.61 -0.08
CA ALA A 135 17.42 2.93 0.10
C ALA A 135 18.82 3.02 -0.52
N VAL A 136 19.67 2.00 -0.35
CA VAL A 136 20.98 1.92 -1.01
C VAL A 136 20.82 1.99 -2.54
N ALA A 137 19.92 1.19 -3.11
CA ALA A 137 19.65 1.22 -4.56
C ALA A 137 19.14 2.57 -5.05
N ALA A 138 18.29 3.26 -4.29
CA ALA A 138 17.81 4.60 -4.61
C ALA A 138 18.95 5.63 -4.60
N LEU A 139 19.81 5.61 -3.58
CA LEU A 139 20.99 6.46 -3.42
C LEU A 139 22.02 6.28 -4.55
N MET A 140 21.98 5.16 -5.29
CA MET A 140 22.85 4.96 -6.46
C MET A 140 22.34 5.67 -7.71
N THR A 141 21.13 6.24 -7.71
CA THR A 141 20.51 6.83 -8.89
C THR A 141 20.29 8.33 -8.74
N GLN A 142 20.44 9.08 -9.83
CA GLN A 142 20.19 10.53 -9.81
C GLN A 142 18.71 10.87 -9.58
N SER A 143 17.81 10.00 -10.05
CA SER A 143 16.36 10.17 -9.93
C SER A 143 15.80 9.74 -8.57
N GLY A 144 16.59 9.04 -7.74
CA GLY A 144 16.09 8.39 -6.53
C GLY A 144 15.17 7.19 -6.77
N ASN A 145 14.99 6.74 -8.02
CA ASN A 145 14.22 5.56 -8.38
C ASN A 145 15.14 4.34 -8.57
N PRO A 146 15.10 3.32 -7.68
CA PRO A 146 15.88 2.09 -7.84
C PRO A 146 15.64 1.34 -9.15
N ALA A 147 14.43 1.44 -9.73
CA ALA A 147 14.11 0.78 -10.99
C ALA A 147 14.94 1.32 -12.17
N ALA A 148 15.50 2.52 -12.07
CA ALA A 148 16.38 3.10 -13.09
C ALA A 148 17.73 2.36 -13.22
N LEU A 149 18.06 1.46 -12.28
CA LEU A 149 19.20 0.55 -12.41
C LEU A 149 18.93 -0.59 -13.40
N ALA A 150 17.67 -0.91 -13.69
CA ALA A 150 17.32 -1.90 -14.70
C ALA A 150 17.80 -1.43 -16.08
N GLY A 151 18.58 -2.28 -16.77
CA GLY A 151 19.20 -1.90 -18.04
C GLY A 151 20.39 -0.92 -17.92
N ASN A 152 20.75 -0.48 -16.71
CA ASN A 152 21.92 0.36 -16.43
C ASN A 152 22.89 -0.33 -15.46
N ALA A 153 23.28 -1.56 -15.82
CA ALA A 153 24.17 -2.40 -15.02
C ALA A 153 25.51 -1.71 -14.72
N SER A 154 26.00 -0.84 -15.61
CA SER A 154 27.24 -0.06 -15.40
C SER A 154 27.20 0.87 -14.18
N ALA A 155 26.02 1.26 -13.70
CA ALA A 155 25.88 2.05 -12.48
C ALA A 155 26.12 1.20 -11.20
N ILE A 156 25.96 -0.13 -11.29
CA ILE A 156 26.10 -1.05 -10.17
C ILE A 156 27.57 -1.43 -9.99
N THR A 157 28.31 -0.56 -9.29
CA THR A 157 29.74 -0.72 -9.02
C THR A 157 30.01 -0.83 -7.51
N PRO A 158 31.11 -1.47 -7.07
CA PRO A 158 31.44 -1.53 -5.65
C PRO A 158 31.57 -0.14 -5.01
N SER A 159 32.18 0.83 -5.72
CA SER A 159 32.32 2.20 -5.26
C SER A 159 30.98 2.93 -5.10
N ALA A 160 30.03 2.71 -6.01
CA ALA A 160 28.70 3.31 -5.90
C ALA A 160 27.91 2.74 -4.73
N ILE A 161 28.01 1.42 -4.50
CA ILE A 161 27.41 0.74 -3.35
C ILE A 161 27.99 1.31 -2.04
N THR A 162 29.31 1.34 -1.89
CA THR A 162 29.95 1.87 -0.67
C THR A 162 29.62 3.34 -0.41
N ALA A 163 29.50 4.17 -1.45
CA ALA A 163 29.10 5.57 -1.29
C ALA A 163 27.64 5.71 -0.83
N ALA A 164 26.74 4.89 -1.38
CA ALA A 164 25.35 4.84 -0.97
C ALA A 164 25.19 4.31 0.47
N GLU A 165 25.91 3.25 0.85
CA GLU A 165 25.94 2.72 2.22
C GLU A 165 26.43 3.78 3.22
N ALA A 166 27.53 4.47 2.94
CA ALA A 166 28.04 5.53 3.82
C ALA A 166 27.04 6.69 3.99
N THR A 167 26.30 7.03 2.92
CA THR A 167 25.26 8.07 2.98
C THR A 167 24.06 7.60 3.80
N LEU A 168 23.64 6.34 3.63
CA LEU A 168 22.58 5.73 4.43
C LEU A 168 22.98 5.66 5.90
N ASP A 169 24.18 5.15 6.22
CA ASP A 169 24.69 5.06 7.59
C ASP A 169 24.71 6.42 8.28
N ALA A 170 25.12 7.48 7.57
CA ALA A 170 25.04 8.84 8.09
C ALA A 170 23.59 9.29 8.36
N ALA A 171 22.65 8.96 7.46
CA ALA A 171 21.24 9.29 7.57
C ALA A 171 20.57 8.61 8.78
N ILE A 172 20.97 7.38 9.12
CA ILE A 172 20.34 6.57 10.19
C ILE A 172 21.27 6.30 11.39
N ALA A 173 22.35 7.06 11.54
CA ALA A 173 23.35 6.83 12.60
C ALA A 173 22.78 6.69 14.03
N PRO A 174 21.81 7.54 14.48
CA PRO A 174 21.18 7.36 15.79
C PRO A 174 20.44 6.02 15.92
N ILE A 175 19.80 5.55 14.85
CA ILE A 175 19.05 4.29 14.81
C ILE A 175 20.01 3.10 14.87
N LEU A 176 21.13 3.14 14.13
CA LEU A 176 22.18 2.11 14.21
C LEU A 176 22.72 1.99 15.64
N SER A 177 23.02 3.12 16.28
CA SER A 177 23.51 3.16 17.65
C SER A 177 22.49 2.62 18.66
N ALA A 178 21.21 3.01 18.54
CA ALA A 178 20.14 2.55 19.43
C ALA A 178 19.96 1.02 19.37
N ASN A 179 20.22 0.42 18.21
CA ASN A 179 20.06 -1.02 17.97
C ASN A 179 21.37 -1.82 18.08
N SER A 180 22.45 -1.21 18.57
CA SER A 180 23.77 -1.86 18.71
C SER A 180 24.30 -2.47 17.40
N VAL A 181 24.10 -1.75 16.29
CA VAL A 181 24.65 -2.05 14.97
C VAL A 181 25.84 -1.13 14.72
N ALA A 182 26.87 -1.65 14.03
CA ALA A 182 28.06 -0.87 13.72
C ALA A 182 27.72 0.34 12.84
N ALA A 183 28.46 1.44 13.00
CA ALA A 183 28.25 2.67 12.22
C ALA A 183 28.64 2.54 10.74
N SER A 184 29.37 1.50 10.37
CA SER A 184 29.67 1.10 8.99
C SER A 184 28.92 -0.20 8.71
N PHE A 185 27.64 -0.09 8.34
CA PHE A 185 26.76 -1.23 8.16
C PHE A 185 26.59 -1.54 6.67
N ASP A 186 26.79 -2.81 6.31
CA ASP A 186 26.47 -3.33 4.98
C ASP A 186 25.08 -4.01 5.05
N PRO A 187 23.98 -3.31 4.67
CA PRO A 187 22.65 -3.90 4.69
C PRO A 187 22.45 -4.99 3.62
N ILE A 188 23.28 -5.02 2.57
CA ILE A 188 23.14 -5.94 1.44
C ILE A 188 23.76 -7.30 1.79
N GLY A 189 25.02 -7.33 2.18
CA GLY A 189 25.83 -8.53 2.39
C GLY A 189 25.78 -9.09 3.81
N THR A 190 25.37 -8.30 4.82
CA THR A 190 25.32 -8.77 6.21
C THR A 190 24.12 -9.67 6.45
N THR A 191 24.35 -10.96 6.70
CA THR A 191 23.28 -11.89 7.07
C THR A 191 22.59 -11.48 8.37
N PHE A 192 21.27 -11.56 8.42
CA PHE A 192 20.47 -11.33 9.62
C PHE A 192 19.28 -12.30 9.68
N SER A 193 18.67 -12.38 10.86
CA SER A 193 17.39 -13.08 11.07
C SER A 193 16.30 -12.03 11.31
N PRO A 194 15.10 -12.19 10.73
CA PRO A 194 13.99 -11.28 10.94
C PRO A 194 13.34 -11.55 12.30
N ASN A 195 13.97 -11.04 13.36
CA ASN A 195 13.65 -11.31 14.75
C ASN A 195 13.56 -10.04 15.62
N GLN A 196 13.45 -8.87 14.99
CA GLN A 196 13.32 -7.56 15.61
C GLN A 196 14.50 -7.21 16.54
N THR A 197 15.70 -7.68 16.21
CA THR A 197 16.94 -7.34 16.93
C THR A 197 18.04 -6.88 15.98
N ARG A 198 18.97 -6.06 16.47
CA ARG A 198 20.15 -5.60 15.72
C ARG A 198 19.76 -5.01 14.35
N ALA A 199 20.25 -5.62 13.25
CA ALA A 199 19.96 -5.17 11.89
C ALA A 199 18.46 -5.18 11.57
N ASP A 200 17.70 -6.16 12.08
CA ASP A 200 16.26 -6.21 11.84
C ASP A 200 15.54 -5.08 12.56
N ALA A 201 15.93 -4.79 13.81
CA ALA A 201 15.38 -3.66 14.54
C ALA A 201 15.68 -2.29 13.88
N VAL A 202 16.77 -2.18 13.11
CA VAL A 202 17.04 -0.99 12.27
C VAL A 202 16.06 -0.94 11.09
N ILE A 203 15.78 -2.09 10.45
CA ILE A 203 14.76 -2.18 9.38
C ILE A 203 13.37 -1.81 9.94
N ASP A 204 13.01 -2.30 11.12
CA ASP A 204 11.77 -1.96 11.82
C ASP A 204 11.64 -0.48 12.18
N SER A 205 12.77 0.24 12.26
CA SER A 205 12.78 1.64 12.72
C SER A 205 12.55 2.67 11.61
N VAL A 206 12.56 2.25 10.35
CA VAL A 206 12.52 3.14 9.19
C VAL A 206 11.46 2.73 8.18
N ALA A 207 11.01 3.71 7.39
CA ALA A 207 10.22 3.46 6.20
C ALA A 207 10.94 4.07 4.98
N VAL A 208 10.85 3.38 3.85
CA VAL A 208 11.32 3.87 2.55
C VAL A 208 10.10 3.97 1.65
N THR A 209 9.73 5.19 1.32
CA THR A 209 8.45 5.50 0.66
C THR A 209 8.70 6.43 -0.53
N PRO A 210 7.73 6.57 -1.45
CA PRO A 210 7.80 7.61 -2.46
C PRO A 210 7.96 9.00 -1.84
N SER A 211 8.68 9.88 -2.55
CA SER A 211 9.00 11.21 -2.05
C SER A 211 7.76 12.08 -1.81
N ALA A 212 7.72 12.79 -0.69
CA ALA A 212 6.70 13.79 -0.34
C ALA A 212 7.01 15.19 -0.91
N SER A 213 8.20 15.43 -1.46
CA SER A 213 8.62 16.74 -2.01
C SER A 213 9.15 16.70 -3.44
N GLY A 214 9.22 15.52 -4.06
CA GLY A 214 9.78 15.37 -5.41
C GLY A 214 9.47 14.02 -6.05
N ALA A 215 10.36 13.59 -6.94
CA ALA A 215 10.34 12.25 -7.52
C ALA A 215 11.27 11.30 -6.75
N GLY A 216 11.21 10.01 -7.04
CA GLY A 216 12.07 9.01 -6.40
C GLY A 216 11.57 8.60 -5.01
N LEU A 217 12.48 8.06 -4.21
CA LEU A 217 12.20 7.58 -2.86
C LEU A 217 12.81 8.50 -1.80
N GLN A 218 12.26 8.41 -0.59
CA GLN A 218 12.79 9.01 0.62
C GLN A 218 12.87 7.98 1.74
N ILE A 219 13.67 8.27 2.76
CA ILE A 219 13.72 7.50 4.01
C ILE A 219 13.22 8.35 5.18
N THR A 220 12.38 7.77 6.01
CA THR A 220 11.87 8.36 7.27
C THR A 220 12.13 7.41 8.44
N SER A 221 12.02 7.93 9.66
CA SER A 221 12.07 7.13 10.88
C SER A 221 10.67 7.05 11.48
N LEU A 222 10.31 5.90 12.06
CA LEU A 222 9.08 5.76 12.85
C LEU A 222 9.03 6.70 14.06
N ALA A 223 10.18 7.26 14.49
CA ALA A 223 10.22 8.28 15.53
C ALA A 223 9.52 9.57 15.13
N ASN A 224 9.57 9.92 13.83
CA ASN A 224 8.90 11.09 13.27
C ASN A 224 8.77 10.92 11.74
N PRO A 225 7.60 10.53 11.22
CA PRO A 225 7.38 10.33 9.79
C PRO A 225 7.41 11.63 8.97
N ASP A 226 7.33 12.80 9.61
CA ASP A 226 7.40 14.11 8.92
C ASP A 226 8.83 14.56 8.62
N THR A 227 9.84 13.92 9.22
CA THR A 227 11.25 14.18 8.90
C THR A 227 11.74 13.13 7.92
N ALA A 228 11.94 13.54 6.67
CA ALA A 228 12.41 12.69 5.59
C ALA A 228 13.78 13.12 5.05
N ILE A 229 14.55 12.16 4.56
CA ILE A 229 15.75 12.40 3.76
C ILE A 229 15.48 11.87 2.34
N GLN A 230 15.54 12.76 1.35
CA GLN A 230 15.43 12.38 -0.05
C GLN A 230 16.60 11.50 -0.47
N LEU A 231 16.33 10.43 -1.21
CA LEU A 231 17.34 9.45 -1.62
C LEU A 231 17.71 9.69 -3.10
N SER A 232 18.98 9.99 -3.35
CA SER A 232 19.56 10.13 -4.68
C SER A 232 21.09 10.06 -4.60
N SER A 233 21.76 9.93 -5.75
CA SER A 233 23.22 10.03 -5.83
C SER A 233 23.78 11.41 -5.46
N SER A 234 22.92 12.42 -5.31
CA SER A 234 23.28 13.77 -4.87
C SER A 234 22.93 14.06 -3.40
N THR A 235 22.42 13.06 -2.66
CA THR A 235 21.97 13.26 -1.27
C THR A 235 23.14 13.61 -0.36
N THR A 236 22.96 14.67 0.44
CA THR A 236 23.88 15.05 1.51
C THR A 236 23.12 15.05 2.84
N VAL A 237 23.64 14.37 3.85
CA VAL A 237 23.00 14.29 5.17
C VAL A 237 23.51 15.42 6.06
N SER A 238 22.68 16.44 6.29
CA SER A 238 22.96 17.51 7.26
C SER A 238 22.44 17.20 8.66
N THR A 239 21.39 16.37 8.76
CA THR A 239 20.76 15.99 10.02
C THR A 239 20.28 14.55 9.87
N ALA A 240 20.75 13.68 10.78
CA ALA A 240 20.34 12.29 10.81
C ALA A 240 18.93 12.13 11.38
N LEU A 241 18.27 11.05 10.99
CA LEU A 241 16.96 10.66 11.50
C LEU A 241 17.07 10.21 12.97
N ALA A 242 16.09 10.60 13.78
CA ALA A 242 16.02 10.21 15.18
C ALA A 242 15.68 8.71 15.32
N ALA A 243 16.19 8.07 16.37
CA ALA A 243 15.81 6.71 16.70
C ALA A 243 14.42 6.68 17.37
N PRO A 244 13.56 5.69 17.07
CA PRO A 244 12.35 5.45 17.84
C PRO A 244 12.69 5.23 19.31
N THR A 245 11.88 5.78 20.21
CA THR A 245 12.03 5.57 21.66
C THR A 245 11.53 4.20 22.11
N THR A 246 10.61 3.62 21.34
CA THR A 246 10.07 2.28 21.55
C THR A 246 10.96 1.25 20.85
N PRO A 247 11.38 0.16 21.52
CA PRO A 247 12.16 -0.90 20.88
C PRO A 247 11.33 -1.64 19.82
N ALA A 248 11.98 -2.13 18.77
CA ALA A 248 11.30 -2.80 17.65
C ALA A 248 10.39 -3.98 18.07
N ASN A 249 10.79 -4.73 19.10
CA ASN A 249 10.09 -5.92 19.57
C ASN A 249 9.01 -5.67 20.64
N TYR A 250 8.54 -4.44 20.80
CA TYR A 250 7.57 -4.07 21.85
C TYR A 250 6.24 -4.84 21.77
N LEU A 251 5.88 -5.36 20.59
CA LEU A 251 4.66 -6.15 20.37
C LEU A 251 4.84 -7.67 20.47
N ALA A 252 6.01 -8.17 20.85
CA ALA A 252 6.28 -9.62 20.87
C ALA A 252 5.30 -10.41 21.77
N SER A 253 4.94 -9.85 22.93
CA SER A 253 3.94 -10.45 23.84
C SER A 253 2.55 -10.44 23.23
N LEU A 254 2.16 -9.33 22.59
CA LEU A 254 0.87 -9.23 21.90
C LEU A 254 0.78 -10.23 20.75
N GLN A 255 1.81 -10.31 19.90
CA GLN A 255 1.84 -11.27 18.80
C GLN A 255 1.69 -12.71 19.30
N THR A 256 2.35 -13.06 20.41
CA THR A 256 2.23 -14.39 21.02
C THR A 256 0.81 -14.65 21.53
N ALA A 257 0.21 -13.71 22.27
CA ALA A 257 -1.14 -13.83 22.80
C ALA A 257 -2.19 -13.89 21.67
N LEU A 258 -2.04 -13.07 20.63
CA LEU A 258 -2.94 -13.04 19.49
C LEU A 258 -2.88 -14.32 18.66
N ALA A 259 -1.68 -14.85 18.42
CA ALA A 259 -1.51 -16.14 17.74
C ALA A 259 -2.11 -17.30 18.53
N ALA A 260 -1.96 -17.30 19.87
CA ALA A 260 -2.57 -18.29 20.74
C ALA A 260 -4.10 -18.19 20.72
N CYS A 261 -4.66 -16.98 20.88
CA CYS A 261 -6.09 -16.71 20.73
C CYS A 261 -6.65 -17.25 19.41
N ALA A 262 -5.99 -16.92 18.29
CA ALA A 262 -6.40 -17.40 16.98
C ALA A 262 -6.38 -18.93 16.89
N SER A 263 -5.33 -19.58 17.41
CA SER A 263 -5.23 -21.05 17.45
C SER A 263 -6.35 -21.68 18.28
N ASP A 264 -6.66 -21.12 19.45
CA ASP A 264 -7.69 -21.64 20.35
C ASP A 264 -9.08 -21.54 19.72
N VAL A 265 -9.43 -20.37 19.15
CA VAL A 265 -10.70 -20.14 18.46
C VAL A 265 -10.81 -21.00 17.19
N GLN A 266 -9.76 -21.13 16.39
CA GLN A 266 -9.72 -22.05 15.25
C GLN A 266 -9.86 -23.53 15.67
N GLY A 267 -9.49 -23.85 16.91
CA GLY A 267 -9.67 -25.14 17.58
C GLY A 267 -11.08 -25.37 18.15
N GLY A 268 -11.94 -24.36 18.14
CA GLY A 268 -13.32 -24.41 18.60
C GLY A 268 -13.57 -23.81 19.99
N ALA A 269 -12.60 -23.11 20.58
CA ALA A 269 -12.83 -22.32 21.79
C ALA A 269 -13.80 -21.15 21.52
N THR A 270 -14.56 -20.76 22.55
CA THR A 270 -15.37 -19.53 22.50
C THR A 270 -14.49 -18.32 22.78
N ASP A 271 -14.37 -17.47 21.78
CA ASP A 271 -13.58 -16.24 21.69
C ASP A 271 -13.67 -15.31 22.92
N THR A 272 -14.87 -15.11 23.45
CA THR A 272 -15.18 -14.20 24.57
C THR A 272 -14.69 -14.64 25.96
N SER A 273 -14.33 -15.92 26.14
CA SER A 273 -13.89 -16.46 27.43
C SER A 273 -12.43 -16.91 27.43
N ASP A 274 -11.77 -16.84 26.27
CA ASP A 274 -10.39 -17.26 26.12
C ASP A 274 -9.45 -16.21 26.71
N SER A 275 -8.53 -16.64 27.59
CA SER A 275 -7.61 -15.72 28.27
C SER A 275 -6.58 -15.12 27.31
N ASN A 276 -6.20 -15.81 26.25
CA ASN A 276 -5.31 -15.26 25.23
C ASN A 276 -6.04 -14.18 24.43
N CYS A 277 -7.30 -14.42 24.06
CA CYS A 277 -8.11 -13.44 23.33
C CYS A 277 -8.40 -12.19 24.15
N THR A 278 -8.85 -12.35 25.39
CA THR A 278 -9.15 -11.23 26.30
C THR A 278 -7.90 -10.46 26.76
N SER A 279 -6.70 -11.04 26.61
CA SER A 279 -5.43 -10.33 26.88
C SER A 279 -4.88 -9.63 25.63
N ALA A 280 -5.17 -10.15 24.43
CA ALA A 280 -4.67 -9.60 23.17
C ALA A 280 -5.60 -8.54 22.56
N ILE A 281 -6.90 -8.60 22.84
CA ILE A 281 -7.93 -7.76 22.23
C ILE A 281 -8.71 -7.08 23.34
N ASP A 282 -8.73 -5.75 23.31
CA ASP A 282 -9.43 -4.93 24.30
C ASP A 282 -10.94 -5.24 24.26
N ALA A 283 -11.59 -5.27 25.43
CA ALA A 283 -13.02 -5.52 25.54
C ALA A 283 -13.88 -4.46 24.82
N THR A 284 -13.34 -3.25 24.65
CA THR A 284 -13.91 -2.11 23.94
C THR A 284 -13.45 -2.01 22.49
N TYR A 285 -12.77 -3.05 21.97
CA TYR A 285 -12.36 -3.08 20.57
C TYR A 285 -13.52 -2.69 19.65
N LEU A 286 -13.28 -1.70 18.79
CA LEU A 286 -14.21 -1.26 17.77
C LEU A 286 -13.39 -0.77 16.59
N ASN A 287 -13.68 -1.30 15.41
CA ASN A 287 -13.02 -0.84 14.19
C ASN A 287 -14.03 -0.75 13.04
N ASN A 288 -14.21 0.46 12.51
CA ASN A 288 -15.12 0.77 11.41
C ASN A 288 -16.58 0.33 11.63
N GLY A 289 -17.08 0.35 12.87
CA GLY A 289 -18.44 -0.11 13.20
C GLY A 289 -18.63 -1.63 13.13
N ILE A 290 -17.57 -2.42 12.90
CA ILE A 290 -17.67 -3.87 12.69
C ILE A 290 -17.61 -4.60 14.03
N GLY A 291 -18.77 -4.74 14.68
CA GLY A 291 -18.89 -5.45 15.96
C GLY A 291 -18.06 -4.83 17.09
N THR A 292 -17.97 -5.54 18.23
CA THR A 292 -17.21 -5.08 19.40
C THR A 292 -16.43 -6.22 20.04
N GLY A 293 -15.32 -5.90 20.71
CA GLY A 293 -14.48 -6.88 21.41
C GLY A 293 -13.91 -7.94 20.46
N VAL A 294 -13.65 -9.13 20.98
CA VAL A 294 -13.09 -10.26 20.21
C VAL A 294 -13.96 -10.63 19.01
N ALA A 295 -15.28 -10.69 19.18
CA ALA A 295 -16.21 -11.01 18.10
C ALA A 295 -16.22 -9.95 16.97
N GLY A 296 -15.97 -8.68 17.30
CA GLY A 296 -15.77 -7.63 16.29
C GLY A 296 -14.47 -7.82 15.53
N PHE A 297 -13.39 -8.08 16.27
CA PHE A 297 -12.07 -8.34 15.70
C PHE A 297 -12.07 -9.58 14.78
N GLU A 298 -12.75 -10.66 15.19
CA GLU A 298 -12.95 -11.87 14.37
C GLU A 298 -13.67 -11.58 13.04
N LYS A 299 -14.70 -10.72 13.07
CA LYS A 299 -15.44 -10.36 11.85
C LYS A 299 -14.58 -9.55 10.87
N ARG A 300 -13.64 -8.76 11.37
CA ARG A 300 -12.82 -7.87 10.55
C ARG A 300 -11.64 -8.60 9.90
N HIS A 301 -11.03 -9.56 10.60
CA HIS A 301 -9.78 -10.19 10.16
C HIS A 301 -9.94 -11.66 9.78
N THR A 302 -9.19 -12.10 8.78
CA THR A 302 -9.16 -13.52 8.37
C THR A 302 -8.40 -14.40 9.35
N LEU A 303 -7.74 -13.84 10.36
CA LEU A 303 -6.89 -14.55 11.32
C LEU A 303 -7.57 -15.74 12.03
N PHE A 304 -8.89 -15.72 12.18
CA PHE A 304 -9.65 -16.81 12.82
C PHE A 304 -10.20 -17.85 11.84
N VAL A 305 -9.92 -17.69 10.54
CA VAL A 305 -10.19 -18.74 9.56
C VAL A 305 -9.25 -19.91 9.85
N LYS A 306 -9.82 -21.11 9.92
CA LYS A 306 -9.04 -22.32 10.14
C LYS A 306 -7.94 -22.46 9.09
N GLY A 307 -6.69 -22.49 9.55
CA GLY A 307 -5.50 -22.62 8.71
C GLY A 307 -4.78 -21.29 8.47
N THR A 308 -5.37 -20.15 8.84
CA THR A 308 -4.68 -18.86 8.80
C THR A 308 -3.71 -18.75 9.96
N MET A 309 -2.49 -18.26 9.69
CA MET A 309 -1.44 -18.09 10.71
C MET A 309 -1.02 -16.63 10.78
N LEU A 310 -0.91 -16.07 12.00
CA LEU A 310 -0.24 -14.79 12.23
C LEU A 310 1.27 -15.00 12.11
N THR A 311 1.91 -14.28 11.19
CA THR A 311 3.35 -14.40 10.91
C THR A 311 4.16 -13.24 11.46
N GLY A 312 3.52 -12.11 11.74
CA GLY A 312 4.16 -10.91 12.26
C GLY A 312 3.21 -9.78 12.59
N ILE A 313 3.73 -8.76 13.26
CA ILE A 313 3.09 -7.46 13.39
C ILE A 313 4.11 -6.39 12.99
N LYS A 314 3.83 -5.65 11.90
CA LYS A 314 4.64 -4.52 11.43
C LYS A 314 4.05 -3.23 11.99
N THR A 315 4.90 -2.38 12.57
CA THR A 315 4.49 -1.03 12.97
C THR A 315 4.53 -0.10 11.76
N VAL A 316 3.44 0.62 11.52
CA VAL A 316 3.31 1.60 10.42
C VAL A 316 3.58 3.00 10.93
N ALA A 317 2.98 3.35 12.07
CA ALA A 317 3.17 4.66 12.71
C ALA A 317 2.94 4.56 14.22
N PHE A 318 3.72 5.30 15.01
CA PHE A 318 3.41 5.55 16.41
C PHE A 318 2.45 6.74 16.53
N LEU A 319 1.46 6.61 17.41
CA LEU A 319 0.49 7.64 17.72
C LEU A 319 0.66 8.11 19.17
N PRO A 320 0.79 9.43 19.41
CA PRO A 320 0.66 9.99 20.75
C PRO A 320 -0.67 9.61 21.42
N ALA A 321 -0.68 9.64 22.75
CA ALA A 321 -1.89 9.44 23.53
C ALA A 321 -2.97 10.48 23.17
N GLY A 322 -4.20 10.03 22.92
CA GLY A 322 -5.31 10.91 22.57
C GLY A 322 -5.33 11.40 21.13
N THR A 323 -4.51 10.84 20.24
CA THR A 323 -4.56 11.17 18.80
C THR A 323 -5.91 10.80 18.16
N LEU A 324 -6.51 9.68 18.58
CA LEU A 324 -7.84 9.24 18.14
C LEU A 324 -8.83 9.28 19.31
N ALA A 325 -10.08 9.63 18.99
CA ALA A 325 -11.17 9.58 19.95
C ALA A 325 -11.32 8.16 20.52
N GLY A 326 -11.52 8.03 21.83
CA GLY A 326 -11.64 6.74 22.51
C GLY A 326 -10.32 6.05 22.86
N ILE A 327 -9.17 6.55 22.39
CA ILE A 327 -7.84 5.97 22.69
C ILE A 327 -7.02 6.97 23.51
N SER A 328 -7.07 6.85 24.84
CA SER A 328 -6.35 7.76 25.76
C SER A 328 -4.89 7.39 26.00
N ASN A 329 -4.46 6.22 25.53
CA ASN A 329 -3.12 5.68 25.73
C ASN A 329 -2.23 5.93 24.50
N PRO A 330 -0.89 5.90 24.63
CA PRO A 330 -0.01 5.79 23.48
C PRO A 330 -0.43 4.61 22.61
N ALA A 331 -0.43 4.80 21.29
CA ALA A 331 -0.94 3.81 20.35
C ALA A 331 -0.01 3.64 19.15
N ALA A 332 -0.30 2.64 18.32
CA ALA A 332 0.36 2.45 17.04
C ALA A 332 -0.61 1.92 15.99
N LEU A 333 -0.46 2.40 14.76
CA LEU A 333 -1.05 1.80 13.56
C LEU A 333 -0.17 0.63 13.15
N VAL A 334 -0.76 -0.55 12.95
CA VAL A 334 -0.02 -1.77 12.65
C VAL A 334 -0.62 -2.56 11.50
N TYR A 335 0.23 -3.34 10.83
CA TYR A 335 -0.18 -4.44 9.97
C TYR A 335 0.00 -5.76 10.69
N LEU A 336 -1.09 -6.51 10.79
CA LEU A 336 -1.11 -7.92 11.19
C LEU A 336 -0.79 -8.75 9.94
N LEU A 337 0.40 -9.32 9.89
CA LEU A 337 0.87 -10.13 8.77
C LEU A 337 0.37 -11.55 8.94
N MET A 338 -0.21 -12.12 7.88
CA MET A 338 -0.86 -13.42 7.92
C MET A 338 -0.45 -14.29 6.73
N THR A 339 -0.64 -15.59 6.88
CA THR A 339 -0.68 -16.53 5.76
C THR A 339 -2.02 -17.23 5.79
N ASP A 340 -2.78 -17.11 4.70
CA ASP A 340 -4.09 -17.73 4.52
C ASP A 340 -3.99 -19.26 4.39
N PRO A 341 -5.10 -20.03 4.51
CA PRO A 341 -5.05 -21.49 4.51
C PRO A 341 -4.54 -22.12 3.21
N ASP A 342 -4.54 -21.36 2.11
CA ASP A 342 -3.98 -21.73 0.82
C ASP A 342 -2.47 -21.46 0.71
N GLY A 343 -1.86 -20.89 1.75
CA GLY A 343 -0.45 -20.54 1.80
C GLY A 343 -0.13 -19.16 1.23
N MET A 344 -1.12 -18.39 0.78
CA MET A 344 -0.90 -17.03 0.27
C MET A 344 -0.71 -16.05 1.43
N PRO A 345 0.26 -15.11 1.34
CA PRO A 345 0.38 -14.07 2.35
C PRO A 345 -0.80 -13.08 2.24
N ASP A 346 -1.24 -12.58 3.38
CA ASP A 346 -2.29 -11.57 3.53
C ASP A 346 -1.93 -10.62 4.68
N PHE A 347 -2.62 -9.49 4.78
CA PHE A 347 -2.45 -8.61 5.93
C PHE A 347 -3.74 -7.86 6.30
N GLY A 348 -3.86 -7.53 7.58
CA GLY A 348 -4.93 -6.69 8.12
C GLY A 348 -4.35 -5.46 8.81
N MET A 349 -5.00 -4.30 8.65
CA MET A 349 -4.61 -3.08 9.35
C MET A 349 -5.46 -2.90 10.61
N ASP A 350 -4.81 -2.59 11.74
CA ASP A 350 -5.48 -2.32 13.01
C ASP A 350 -4.67 -1.38 13.92
N TYR A 351 -5.24 -1.04 15.08
CA TYR A 351 -4.65 -0.17 16.09
C TYR A 351 -4.37 -0.94 17.37
N VAL A 352 -3.18 -0.73 17.91
CA VAL A 352 -2.77 -1.24 19.23
C VAL A 352 -2.54 -0.08 20.19
N GLN A 353 -2.72 -0.32 21.49
CA GLN A 353 -2.46 0.67 22.53
C GLN A 353 -1.58 0.10 23.64
N GLN A 354 -0.88 0.97 24.36
CA GLN A 354 -0.14 0.59 25.56
C GLN A 354 -1.00 0.78 26.81
N LEU A 355 -1.33 -0.32 27.47
CA LEU A 355 -2.06 -0.30 28.73
C LEU A 355 -1.22 0.28 29.88
N PRO A 356 -1.85 0.78 30.96
CA PRO A 356 -1.13 1.31 32.13
C PRO A 356 -0.17 0.32 32.82
N ASN A 357 -0.37 -0.98 32.60
CA ASN A 357 0.52 -2.04 33.10
C ASN A 357 1.75 -2.29 32.19
N GLY A 358 1.88 -1.54 31.09
CA GLY A 358 2.97 -1.63 30.11
C GLY A 358 2.77 -2.67 29.00
N GLN A 359 1.71 -3.48 29.05
CA GLN A 359 1.35 -4.43 27.99
C GLN A 359 0.67 -3.73 26.82
N TRP A 360 0.60 -4.42 25.68
CA TRP A 360 -0.08 -3.94 24.49
C TRP A 360 -1.23 -4.87 24.13
N ASP A 361 -2.35 -4.28 23.72
CA ASP A 361 -3.52 -4.96 23.18
C ASP A 361 -4.06 -4.24 21.92
N ILE A 362 -4.95 -4.92 21.20
CA ILE A 362 -5.62 -4.39 20.01
C ILE A 362 -6.90 -3.68 20.44
N ILE A 363 -7.08 -2.43 20.01
CA ILE A 363 -8.23 -1.59 20.37
C ILE A 363 -9.07 -1.16 19.15
N GLY A 364 -8.53 -1.22 17.93
CA GLY A 364 -9.25 -0.67 16.78
C GLY A 364 -9.26 0.86 16.74
N ASN A 365 -9.80 1.42 15.67
CA ASN A 365 -9.83 2.87 15.46
C ASN A 365 -10.98 3.59 16.16
N GLN A 366 -11.84 2.85 16.87
CA GLN A 366 -12.99 3.36 17.61
C GLN A 366 -14.05 4.06 16.75
N LEU A 367 -13.98 3.93 15.42
CA LEU A 367 -14.96 4.52 14.50
C LEU A 367 -16.27 3.72 14.49
N GLN A 368 -17.39 4.43 14.38
CA GLN A 368 -18.73 3.82 14.34
C GLN A 368 -19.16 3.35 12.94
N ASP A 369 -18.43 3.73 11.90
CA ASP A 369 -18.71 3.37 10.51
C ASP A 369 -17.42 3.20 9.69
N SER A 370 -17.57 2.84 8.43
CA SER A 370 -16.46 2.52 7.53
C SER A 370 -15.81 3.72 6.82
N THR A 371 -15.96 4.94 7.34
CA THR A 371 -15.27 6.11 6.82
C THR A 371 -13.78 5.88 6.82
N TYR A 372 -13.18 6.14 5.66
CA TYR A 372 -11.81 5.77 5.36
C TYR A 372 -11.09 6.97 4.74
N ILE A 373 -9.88 7.24 5.24
CA ILE A 373 -8.99 8.26 4.69
C ILE A 373 -7.62 7.65 4.48
N ALA A 374 -7.12 7.74 3.25
CA ALA A 374 -5.75 7.36 2.92
C ALA A 374 -5.17 8.32 1.88
N SER A 375 -3.88 8.62 1.99
CA SER A 375 -3.17 9.28 0.91
C SER A 375 -3.17 8.44 -0.37
N PHE A 376 -3.27 9.12 -1.51
CA PHE A 376 -3.19 8.50 -2.82
C PHE A 376 -2.19 9.16 -3.75
N LEU A 377 -1.75 8.38 -4.74
CA LEU A 377 -0.98 8.84 -5.89
C LEU A 377 -1.71 8.43 -7.18
N GLY A 378 -1.96 9.40 -8.04
CA GLY A 378 -2.77 9.27 -9.23
C GLY A 378 -2.04 9.61 -10.52
N ARG A 379 -2.51 9.03 -11.62
CA ARG A 379 -2.20 9.45 -12.99
C ARG A 379 -3.50 9.66 -13.74
N VAL A 380 -3.63 10.80 -14.41
CA VAL A 380 -4.78 11.14 -15.26
C VAL A 380 -4.31 11.27 -16.71
N GLN A 381 -5.00 10.59 -17.61
CA GLN A 381 -4.79 10.65 -19.06
C GLN A 381 -6.12 10.97 -19.75
N TYR A 382 -6.09 11.88 -20.73
CA TYR A 382 -7.28 12.22 -21.51
C TYR A 382 -7.31 11.47 -22.83
N THR A 383 -8.48 10.97 -23.22
CA THR A 383 -8.69 10.21 -24.47
C THR A 383 -9.12 11.09 -25.63
N ASP A 384 -9.63 12.28 -25.37
CA ASP A 384 -9.96 13.27 -26.38
C ASP A 384 -8.77 14.21 -26.67
N SER A 385 -8.70 14.69 -27.91
CA SER A 385 -7.59 15.55 -28.34
C SER A 385 -7.67 16.97 -27.78
N ALA A 386 -8.83 17.39 -27.27
CA ALA A 386 -9.01 18.74 -26.74
C ALA A 386 -8.35 18.89 -25.36
N ASP A 387 -8.41 17.82 -24.56
CA ASP A 387 -7.88 17.77 -23.20
C ASP A 387 -6.58 16.96 -23.08
N ALA A 388 -6.05 16.38 -24.16
CA ALA A 388 -4.82 15.59 -24.15
C ALA A 388 -3.61 16.28 -23.45
N SER A 389 -3.52 17.62 -23.50
CA SER A 389 -2.47 18.40 -22.82
C SER A 389 -2.62 18.51 -21.30
N ASN A 390 -3.78 18.13 -20.77
CA ASN A 390 -4.10 18.16 -19.36
C ASN A 390 -3.64 16.90 -18.62
N ALA A 391 -3.02 15.92 -19.29
CA ALA A 391 -2.53 14.71 -18.65
C ALA A 391 -1.44 15.00 -17.60
N HIS A 392 -1.61 14.47 -16.39
CA HIS A 392 -0.78 14.81 -15.23
C HIS A 392 -0.72 13.66 -14.22
N TYR A 393 0.25 13.74 -13.31
CA TYR A 393 0.22 13.03 -12.03
C TYR A 393 -0.44 13.92 -10.99
N GLU A 394 -1.13 13.32 -10.03
CA GLU A 394 -1.80 13.99 -8.92
C GLU A 394 -1.58 13.24 -7.61
N SER A 395 -1.68 13.92 -6.49
CA SER A 395 -1.62 13.28 -5.17
C SER A 395 -2.45 14.04 -4.16
N GLY A 396 -2.89 13.35 -3.12
CA GLY A 396 -3.75 13.92 -2.10
C GLY A 396 -4.37 12.85 -1.20
N LEU A 397 -5.64 13.01 -0.84
CA LEU A 397 -6.40 12.07 -0.01
C LEU A 397 -7.50 11.39 -0.82
N ASP A 398 -7.65 10.09 -0.69
CA ASP A 398 -8.92 9.39 -0.91
C ASP A 398 -9.74 9.42 0.38
N ILE A 399 -10.96 9.93 0.30
CA ILE A 399 -11.86 10.11 1.44
C ILE A 399 -13.18 9.40 1.11
N GLN A 400 -13.34 8.19 1.61
CA GLN A 400 -14.54 7.38 1.37
C GLN A 400 -15.48 7.53 2.57
N ILE A 401 -16.59 8.26 2.38
CA ILE A 401 -17.62 8.47 3.40
C ILE A 401 -18.88 7.71 3.01
N PRO A 402 -19.37 6.73 3.78
CA PRO A 402 -20.57 5.99 3.44
C PRO A 402 -21.80 6.90 3.27
N SER A 403 -22.58 6.65 2.22
CA SER A 403 -23.85 7.33 1.92
C SER A 403 -24.97 6.98 2.90
N SER A 404 -24.76 5.99 3.77
CA SER A 404 -25.62 5.68 4.90
C SER A 404 -24.79 5.14 6.06
N VAL A 405 -25.25 5.43 7.27
CA VAL A 405 -24.60 5.02 8.53
C VAL A 405 -25.63 4.45 9.49
N THR A 406 -25.19 3.68 10.48
CA THR A 406 -26.09 3.16 11.51
C THR A 406 -26.11 4.10 12.71
N VAL A 407 -27.30 4.60 13.07
CA VAL A 407 -27.53 5.43 14.25
C VAL A 407 -28.57 4.74 15.12
N SER A 408 -28.22 4.38 16.36
CA SER A 408 -29.13 3.68 17.27
C SER A 408 -29.79 2.44 16.65
N SER A 409 -28.99 1.62 15.94
CA SER A 409 -29.44 0.43 15.18
C SER A 409 -30.36 0.69 13.99
N THR A 410 -30.52 1.94 13.56
CA THR A 410 -31.30 2.33 12.38
C THR A 410 -30.37 2.84 11.28
N THR A 411 -30.59 2.42 10.04
CA THR A 411 -29.88 2.97 8.88
C THR A 411 -30.36 4.39 8.59
N THR A 412 -29.44 5.35 8.67
CA THR A 412 -29.67 6.77 8.40
C THR A 412 -28.92 7.16 7.14
N GLY A 413 -29.61 7.76 6.17
CA GLY A 413 -28.98 8.30 4.97
C GLY A 413 -28.15 9.54 5.29
N VAL A 414 -26.93 9.60 4.75
CA VAL A 414 -26.04 10.75 4.87
C VAL A 414 -26.27 11.66 3.65
N GLY A 415 -26.75 12.87 3.91
CA GLY A 415 -27.01 13.88 2.89
C GLY A 415 -25.72 14.55 2.39
N SER A 416 -24.89 14.95 3.35
CA SER A 416 -23.64 15.67 3.09
C SER A 416 -22.68 15.48 4.24
N ALA A 417 -21.39 15.73 4.01
CA ALA A 417 -20.38 15.78 5.05
C ALA A 417 -19.43 16.95 4.83
N VAL A 418 -18.81 17.43 5.90
CA VAL A 418 -17.68 18.35 5.82
C VAL A 418 -16.47 17.73 6.49
N VAL A 419 -15.33 17.82 5.83
CA VAL A 419 -14.04 17.32 6.31
C VAL A 419 -13.10 18.49 6.56
N THR A 420 -12.47 18.50 7.73
CA THR A 420 -11.46 19.50 8.10
C THR A 420 -10.20 18.81 8.60
N GLY A 421 -9.04 19.40 8.35
CA GLY A 421 -7.77 18.82 8.77
C GLY A 421 -6.58 19.38 7.98
N PRO A 422 -5.38 18.84 8.20
CA PRO A 422 -4.16 19.26 7.51
C PRO A 422 -4.32 19.21 5.98
N GLY A 423 -3.81 20.23 5.27
CA GLY A 423 -3.86 20.28 3.81
C GLY A 423 -5.24 20.52 3.17
N LEU A 424 -6.33 20.57 3.96
CA LEU A 424 -7.67 20.89 3.47
C LEU A 424 -7.98 22.39 3.52
N PRO A 425 -9.00 22.88 2.77
CA PRO A 425 -9.43 24.28 2.86
C PRO A 425 -9.87 24.64 4.29
N ALA A 426 -9.63 25.88 4.71
CA ALA A 426 -9.99 26.35 6.06
C ALA A 426 -11.51 26.31 6.33
N SER A 427 -12.33 26.41 5.28
CA SER A 427 -13.80 26.26 5.36
C SER A 427 -14.28 24.81 5.42
N GLY A 428 -13.36 23.84 5.33
CA GLY A 428 -13.64 22.43 5.13
C GLY A 428 -13.89 22.07 3.67
N LEU A 429 -13.66 20.80 3.36
CA LEU A 429 -14.00 20.14 2.11
C LEU A 429 -15.39 19.51 2.24
N TRP A 430 -16.31 19.88 1.35
CA TRP A 430 -17.69 19.41 1.40
C TRP A 430 -17.93 18.24 0.46
N PHE A 431 -18.69 17.27 0.94
CA PHE A 431 -19.17 16.11 0.21
C PHE A 431 -20.70 16.12 0.17
N GLN A 432 -21.27 15.53 -0.88
CA GLN A 432 -22.72 15.28 -0.99
C GLN A 432 -22.98 13.83 -1.40
N THR A 433 -24.16 13.30 -1.08
CA THR A 433 -24.58 12.00 -1.66
C THR A 433 -24.71 12.13 -3.18
N ALA A 434 -24.64 11.04 -3.97
CA ALA A 434 -24.92 11.10 -5.40
C ALA A 434 -26.42 11.34 -5.69
N GLY A 435 -26.75 11.88 -6.87
CA GLY A 435 -28.10 12.35 -7.23
C GLY A 435 -29.15 11.24 -7.39
N ASN A 436 -28.80 10.11 -8.02
CA ASN A 436 -29.62 8.90 -8.05
C ASN A 436 -28.99 7.89 -7.09
N GLY A 437 -29.80 7.23 -6.25
CA GLY A 437 -29.39 6.26 -5.22
C GLY A 437 -28.69 4.99 -5.73
N THR A 438 -27.94 5.09 -6.81
CA THR A 438 -27.09 4.09 -7.45
C THR A 438 -25.60 4.37 -7.27
N GLY A 439 -25.18 5.54 -6.76
CA GLY A 439 -23.76 5.90 -6.67
C GLY A 439 -23.01 5.22 -5.52
N ALA A 440 -22.14 4.27 -5.85
CA ALA A 440 -20.97 3.73 -5.13
C ALA A 440 -21.06 3.31 -3.65
N GLY A 441 -22.16 3.58 -2.94
CA GLY A 441 -22.22 3.45 -1.49
C GLY A 441 -21.53 4.59 -0.73
N TYR A 442 -20.89 5.55 -1.40
CA TYR A 442 -20.14 6.65 -0.78
C TYR A 442 -20.64 8.05 -1.23
N LEU A 443 -20.26 9.09 -0.48
CA LEU A 443 -20.44 10.49 -0.89
C LEU A 443 -19.38 10.90 -1.92
N GLU A 444 -19.68 11.93 -2.71
CA GLU A 444 -18.80 12.50 -3.73
C GLU A 444 -18.40 13.95 -3.39
N ILE A 445 -17.24 14.39 -3.89
CA ILE A 445 -16.88 15.80 -3.92
C ILE A 445 -17.62 16.44 -5.11
N PRO A 446 -18.53 17.40 -4.88
CA PRO A 446 -19.26 18.04 -5.97
C PRO A 446 -18.35 18.93 -6.82
N THR A 447 -18.69 19.08 -8.11
CA THR A 447 -18.06 20.09 -8.98
C THR A 447 -18.58 21.50 -8.69
N GLY A 448 -19.82 21.61 -8.20
CA GLY A 448 -20.37 22.87 -7.70
C GLY A 448 -19.97 23.17 -6.25
N MET A 449 -19.89 24.44 -5.87
CA MET A 449 -19.50 24.83 -4.52
C MET A 449 -20.62 24.58 -3.50
N LEU A 450 -20.42 23.58 -2.63
CA LEU A 450 -21.22 23.37 -1.42
C LEU A 450 -20.52 24.03 -0.23
N ALA A 451 -21.26 24.82 0.57
CA ALA A 451 -20.72 25.56 1.72
C ALA A 451 -21.53 25.38 3.02
N ALA A 452 -22.56 24.53 2.98
CA ALA A 452 -23.44 24.24 4.10
C ALA A 452 -24.07 22.85 3.90
N PRO A 453 -24.63 22.23 4.96
CA PRO A 453 -25.29 20.94 4.85
C PRO A 453 -26.46 20.97 3.86
N LEU A 454 -26.66 19.84 3.17
CA LEU A 454 -27.86 19.68 2.35
C LEU A 454 -29.09 19.59 3.24
N THR A 455 -30.04 20.50 3.04
CA THR A 455 -31.32 20.52 3.75
C THR A 455 -32.45 19.78 3.03
N SER A 456 -32.23 19.47 1.74
CA SER A 456 -33.09 18.60 0.93
C SER A 456 -32.34 18.10 -0.29
N THR A 457 -32.80 17.00 -0.89
CA THR A 457 -32.27 16.49 -2.17
C THR A 457 -32.49 17.46 -3.34
N GLY A 458 -33.41 18.42 -3.22
CA GLY A 458 -33.63 19.46 -4.24
C GLY A 458 -32.60 20.59 -4.23
N ASN A 459 -31.79 20.71 -3.17
CA ASN A 459 -30.80 21.78 -2.99
C ASN A 459 -29.37 21.35 -3.32
N ARG A 460 -29.22 20.25 -4.06
CA ARG A 460 -27.92 19.74 -4.48
C ARG A 460 -27.23 20.70 -5.44
N VAL A 461 -25.91 20.66 -5.45
CA VAL A 461 -25.08 21.25 -6.49
C VAL A 461 -24.71 20.18 -7.52
N ASN A 462 -24.07 20.59 -8.62
CA ASN A 462 -23.56 19.65 -9.63
C ASN A 462 -22.68 18.59 -8.96
N GLY A 463 -22.95 17.32 -9.27
CA GLY A 463 -22.19 16.19 -8.77
C GLY A 463 -20.74 16.17 -9.27
N GLY A 464 -19.97 15.22 -8.79
CA GLY A 464 -18.59 14.99 -9.22
C GLY A 464 -18.26 13.51 -9.23
N MET A 465 -17.18 13.14 -9.91
CA MET A 465 -16.81 11.73 -10.13
C MET A 465 -15.74 11.23 -9.16
N SER A 466 -15.52 11.91 -8.03
CA SER A 466 -14.37 11.64 -7.17
C SER A 466 -14.67 11.68 -5.68
N THR A 467 -14.01 10.77 -4.97
CA THR A 467 -13.78 10.79 -3.51
C THR A 467 -12.42 11.36 -3.15
N THR A 468 -11.59 11.70 -4.14
CA THR A 468 -10.20 12.10 -3.92
C THR A 468 -10.03 13.61 -3.97
N TYR A 469 -9.45 14.18 -2.92
CA TYR A 469 -9.04 15.58 -2.87
C TYR A 469 -7.55 15.71 -3.17
N LYS A 470 -7.19 16.53 -4.16
CA LYS A 470 -5.84 16.66 -4.71
C LYS A 470 -5.11 17.85 -4.10
N TRP A 471 -4.02 17.58 -3.38
CA TRP A 471 -3.13 18.61 -2.85
C TRP A 471 -2.15 19.13 -3.91
N ALA A 472 -1.66 18.24 -4.75
CA ALA A 472 -0.58 18.52 -5.67
C ALA A 472 -0.77 17.83 -7.01
N TRP A 473 -0.16 18.39 -8.05
CA TRP A 473 -0.14 17.83 -9.39
C TRP A 473 1.18 18.16 -10.09
N ALA A 474 1.63 17.26 -10.96
CA ALA A 474 2.87 17.38 -11.71
C ALA A 474 2.66 16.91 -13.15
N PRO A 475 3.35 17.51 -14.15
CA PRO A 475 3.26 17.04 -15.52
C PRO A 475 3.78 15.59 -15.63
N ILE A 476 3.19 14.80 -16.53
CA ILE A 476 3.74 13.49 -16.89
C ILE A 476 5.10 13.70 -17.58
N SER A 477 6.04 12.79 -17.32
CA SER A 477 7.44 12.87 -17.80
C SER A 477 7.52 13.20 -19.30
N GLY A 478 8.28 14.24 -19.64
CA GLY A 478 8.43 14.75 -21.01
C GLY A 478 7.41 15.81 -21.41
N SER A 479 6.37 16.05 -20.62
CA SER A 479 5.45 17.18 -20.81
C SER A 479 5.96 18.44 -20.11
N THR A 480 5.84 19.57 -20.79
CA THR A 480 6.05 20.91 -20.21
C THR A 480 4.75 21.66 -19.97
N THR A 481 3.60 21.05 -20.28
CA THR A 481 2.29 21.68 -20.09
C THR A 481 1.89 21.60 -18.63
N SER A 482 1.56 22.75 -18.03
CA SER A 482 1.01 22.80 -16.68
C SER A 482 -0.48 22.51 -16.74
N PHE A 483 -0.93 21.47 -16.03
CA PHE A 483 -2.35 21.27 -15.76
C PHE A 483 -2.90 22.39 -14.86
N SER A 484 -4.13 22.81 -15.14
CA SER A 484 -4.90 23.72 -14.28
C SER A 484 -6.25 23.08 -13.96
N PRO A 485 -6.60 22.95 -12.67
CA PRO A 485 -7.85 22.30 -12.26
C PRO A 485 -9.09 23.19 -12.44
N ASN A 486 -8.97 24.36 -13.08
CA ASN A 486 -10.07 25.29 -13.37
C ASN A 486 -10.97 25.67 -12.16
N GLY A 487 -10.44 25.56 -10.93
CA GLY A 487 -11.17 25.90 -9.71
C GLY A 487 -12.12 24.81 -9.21
N LEU A 488 -12.00 23.57 -9.69
CA LEU A 488 -12.77 22.43 -9.20
C LEU A 488 -12.57 22.22 -7.68
N PRO A 489 -13.65 22.02 -6.89
CA PRO A 489 -13.56 21.85 -5.42
C PRO A 489 -12.73 20.66 -4.95
N GLU A 490 -12.51 19.66 -5.81
CA GLU A 490 -11.68 18.49 -5.51
C GLU A 490 -10.16 18.78 -5.59
N TYR A 491 -9.75 19.99 -6.00
CA TYR A 491 -8.35 20.40 -6.00
C TYR A 491 -8.09 21.52 -4.99
N ALA A 492 -6.90 21.51 -4.41
CA ALA A 492 -6.36 22.68 -3.74
C ALA A 492 -6.29 23.88 -4.71
N SER A 493 -6.40 25.10 -4.18
CA SER A 493 -6.35 26.33 -4.99
C SER A 493 -5.03 26.53 -5.75
N SER A 494 -3.97 25.85 -5.30
CA SER A 494 -2.67 25.75 -5.96
C SER A 494 -1.99 24.46 -5.53
N SER A 495 -1.18 23.86 -6.41
CA SER A 495 -0.37 22.69 -6.06
C SER A 495 0.53 22.98 -4.87
N GLN A 496 0.46 22.15 -3.83
CA GLN A 496 1.18 22.35 -2.57
C GLN A 496 2.46 21.52 -2.47
N ASP A 497 3.37 21.94 -1.59
CA ASP A 497 4.47 21.08 -1.13
C ASP A 497 3.93 20.13 -0.07
N VAL A 498 3.75 18.87 -0.48
CA VAL A 498 3.12 17.83 0.34
C VAL A 498 3.97 17.48 1.57
N SER A 499 5.27 17.76 1.57
CA SER A 499 6.14 17.55 2.74
C SER A 499 5.81 18.48 3.92
N THR A 500 5.03 19.54 3.69
CA THR A 500 4.56 20.45 4.73
C THR A 500 3.27 19.98 5.41
N ILE A 501 2.63 18.93 4.87
CA ILE A 501 1.41 18.33 5.40
C ILE A 501 1.81 17.15 6.28
N THR A 502 1.32 17.15 7.52
CA THR A 502 1.58 16.09 8.50
C THR A 502 1.19 14.71 7.97
N ASN A 503 2.14 13.78 7.97
CA ASN A 503 1.90 12.36 7.70
C ASN A 503 1.01 11.76 8.78
N PHE A 504 0.15 10.84 8.37
CA PHE A 504 -0.83 10.24 9.25
C PHE A 504 -1.70 11.26 10.02
N GLY A 505 -1.96 12.42 9.39
CA GLY A 505 -2.74 13.51 9.96
C GLY A 505 -4.16 13.07 10.35
N VAL A 506 -4.72 13.73 11.35
CA VAL A 506 -6.08 13.48 11.83
C VAL A 506 -7.03 14.53 11.25
N TYR A 507 -8.15 14.04 10.72
CA TYR A 507 -9.20 14.82 10.09
C TYR A 507 -10.47 14.70 10.91
N THR A 508 -11.23 15.79 11.01
CA THR A 508 -12.57 15.78 11.59
C THR A 508 -13.57 15.68 10.45
N VAL A 509 -14.40 14.64 10.47
CA VAL A 509 -15.51 14.43 9.53
C VAL A 509 -16.82 14.63 10.27
N THR A 510 -17.60 15.63 9.85
CA THR A 510 -18.95 15.88 10.38
C THR A 510 -19.98 15.47 9.35
N LEU A 511 -20.86 14.54 9.75
CA LEU A 511 -21.89 13.95 8.91
C LEU A 511 -23.24 14.64 9.16
N TYR A 512 -23.97 14.91 8.08
CA TYR A 512 -25.32 15.46 8.13
C TYR A 512 -26.30 14.53 7.41
N ASP A 513 -27.49 14.38 7.96
CA ASP A 513 -28.56 13.61 7.31
C ASP A 513 -29.13 14.35 6.09
N THR A 514 -30.08 13.74 5.40
CA THR A 514 -30.72 14.33 4.19
C THR A 514 -31.59 15.56 4.46
N THR A 515 -31.74 15.96 5.73
CA THR A 515 -32.48 17.15 6.18
C THR A 515 -31.54 18.27 6.68
N GLY A 516 -30.23 18.01 6.71
CA GLY A 516 -29.20 18.93 7.18
C GLY A 516 -28.97 18.87 8.69
N THR A 517 -29.54 17.89 9.39
CA THR A 517 -29.31 17.68 10.82
C THR A 517 -27.99 16.95 11.01
N GLU A 518 -27.15 17.43 11.92
CA GLU A 518 -25.90 16.76 12.25
C GLU A 518 -26.19 15.37 12.85
N ILE A 519 -25.55 14.35 12.27
CA ILE A 519 -25.60 12.98 12.77
C ILE A 519 -24.54 12.81 13.87
N ARG A 520 -23.29 13.14 13.54
CA ARG A 520 -22.12 13.12 14.45
C ARG A 520 -20.91 13.80 13.80
N SER A 521 -19.88 14.03 14.62
CA SER A 521 -18.55 14.47 14.20
C SER A 521 -17.50 13.54 14.81
N GLU A 522 -16.61 13.01 13.98
CA GLU A 522 -15.61 12.01 14.38
C GLU A 522 -14.22 12.34 13.85
N GLN A 523 -13.19 11.91 14.58
CA GLN A 523 -11.78 12.06 14.19
C GLN A 523 -11.30 10.80 13.47
N ILE A 524 -10.82 10.96 12.25
CA ILE A 524 -10.32 9.88 11.40
C ILE A 524 -8.88 10.19 11.01
N GLN A 525 -8.00 9.23 11.23
CA GLN A 525 -6.60 9.34 10.83
C GLN A 525 -6.44 8.93 9.35
N ASN A 526 -5.63 9.68 8.61
CA ASN A 526 -5.05 9.21 7.36
C ASN A 526 -4.09 8.05 7.66
N ILE A 527 -4.31 6.90 7.05
CA ILE A 527 -3.56 5.66 7.35
C ILE A 527 -2.34 5.43 6.45
N ALA A 528 -2.03 6.35 5.54
CA ALA A 528 -0.93 6.24 4.58
C ALA A 528 0.01 7.46 4.65
N HIS A 529 1.24 7.29 4.14
CA HIS A 529 2.19 8.39 4.01
C HIS A 529 1.76 9.36 2.91
N ASN A 530 2.17 10.61 3.00
CA ASN A 530 1.87 11.62 2.00
C ASN A 530 2.91 11.58 0.85
N TYR A 531 2.47 11.78 -0.39
CA TYR A 531 3.35 11.75 -1.59
C TYR A 531 3.25 13.04 -2.40
N ALA A 532 4.36 13.44 -3.00
CA ALA A 532 4.33 14.40 -4.08
C ALA A 532 3.81 13.74 -5.36
N ALA A 533 3.03 14.48 -6.15
CA ALA A 533 2.56 14.01 -7.44
C ALA A 533 3.70 13.58 -8.39
N ALA A 534 4.88 14.23 -8.28
CA ALA A 534 6.05 13.90 -9.09
C ALA A 534 6.58 12.46 -8.85
N ALA A 535 6.26 11.85 -7.70
CA ALA A 535 6.55 10.45 -7.44
C ALA A 535 5.81 9.51 -8.41
N GLY A 536 4.71 9.95 -9.03
CA GLY A 536 4.00 9.19 -10.06
C GLY A 536 4.89 8.78 -11.24
N SER A 537 6.00 9.50 -11.48
CA SER A 537 6.97 9.16 -12.53
C SER A 537 7.73 7.85 -12.29
N THR A 538 7.74 7.32 -11.06
CA THR A 538 8.44 6.08 -10.70
C THR A 538 7.52 4.88 -10.60
N VAL A 539 6.20 5.10 -10.68
CA VAL A 539 5.19 4.05 -10.62
C VAL A 539 5.09 3.36 -11.97
N ALA A 540 5.10 2.03 -11.96
CA ALA A 540 4.80 1.23 -13.13
C ALA A 540 3.29 1.26 -13.39
N TRP A 541 2.82 2.20 -14.21
CA TRP A 541 1.39 2.34 -14.53
C TRP A 541 0.91 1.33 -15.58
N GLN A 542 -0.33 0.85 -15.42
CA GLN A 542 -1.02 0.03 -16.43
C GLN A 542 -1.32 0.83 -17.70
N THR A 543 -1.61 0.12 -18.80
CA THR A 543 -2.10 0.71 -20.06
C THR A 543 -3.44 0.08 -20.44
N LEU A 544 -4.49 0.89 -20.48
CA LEU A 544 -5.85 0.48 -20.84
C LEU A 544 -5.95 0.00 -22.30
N GLY A 545 -6.79 -1.00 -22.55
CA GLY A 545 -7.06 -1.51 -23.89
C GLY A 545 -7.61 -0.45 -24.84
N THR A 546 -7.15 -0.48 -26.09
CA THR A 546 -7.60 0.47 -27.12
C THR A 546 -9.06 0.27 -27.51
N ASP A 547 -9.57 -0.95 -27.41
CA ASP A 547 -10.97 -1.30 -27.61
C ASP A 547 -11.83 -0.78 -26.46
N VAL A 548 -11.36 -0.83 -25.21
CA VAL A 548 -12.03 -0.17 -24.08
C VAL A 548 -12.18 1.32 -24.32
N ILE A 549 -11.10 1.99 -24.73
CA ILE A 549 -11.13 3.43 -25.05
C ILE A 549 -12.13 3.71 -26.18
N ALA A 550 -12.12 2.92 -27.25
CA ALA A 550 -13.04 3.08 -28.37
C ALA A 550 -14.51 2.83 -27.99
N ASN A 551 -14.77 1.90 -27.06
CA ASN A 551 -16.12 1.49 -26.69
C ASN A 551 -16.77 2.42 -25.65
N TYR A 552 -15.98 2.91 -24.68
CA TYR A 552 -16.51 3.62 -23.49
C TYR A 552 -15.95 5.04 -23.30
N LEU A 553 -14.84 5.42 -23.93
CA LEU A 553 -14.21 6.75 -23.75
C LEU A 553 -14.12 7.53 -25.06
N THR A 554 -14.99 7.19 -26.02
CA THR A 554 -15.07 7.81 -27.34
C THR A 554 -16.54 8.03 -27.73
N PRO A 555 -16.94 9.25 -28.12
CA PRO A 555 -18.29 9.52 -28.58
C PRO A 555 -18.73 8.58 -29.72
N GLY A 556 -19.90 7.95 -29.55
CA GLY A 556 -20.45 6.99 -30.51
C GLY A 556 -19.90 5.56 -30.38
N GLY A 557 -19.06 5.28 -29.36
CA GLY A 557 -18.60 3.93 -29.03
C GLY A 557 -19.74 2.97 -28.69
N SER A 558 -19.55 1.66 -28.88
CA SER A 558 -20.63 0.68 -28.69
C SER A 558 -21.09 0.52 -27.23
N GLY A 559 -20.25 0.90 -26.26
CA GLY A 559 -20.59 0.94 -24.84
C GLY A 559 -21.49 2.12 -24.46
N THR A 560 -21.37 3.24 -25.17
CA THR A 560 -22.07 4.54 -24.96
C THR A 560 -23.54 4.57 -25.40
N GLN A 561 -24.12 3.42 -25.73
CA GLN A 561 -25.53 3.26 -26.15
C GLN A 561 -26.21 2.04 -25.51
N SER A 562 -25.59 1.48 -24.47
CA SER A 562 -26.02 0.21 -23.90
C SER A 562 -27.32 0.34 -23.10
N ALA A 563 -28.28 -0.55 -23.34
CA ALA A 563 -29.48 -0.63 -22.51
C ALA A 563 -29.10 -1.00 -21.06
N PRO A 564 -29.88 -0.55 -20.05
CA PRO A 564 -29.69 -0.96 -18.67
C PRO A 564 -29.59 -2.50 -18.57
N GLY A 565 -28.49 -3.01 -18.00
CA GLY A 565 -28.23 -4.44 -17.81
C GLY A 565 -27.20 -5.04 -18.76
N THR A 566 -26.53 -4.22 -19.57
CA THR A 566 -25.42 -4.68 -20.43
C THR A 566 -24.13 -4.73 -19.63
N SER A 567 -23.43 -5.86 -19.67
CA SER A 567 -22.12 -6.01 -19.04
C SER A 567 -21.05 -5.22 -19.79
N ALA A 568 -20.25 -4.42 -19.09
CA ALA A 568 -19.04 -3.82 -19.65
C ALA A 568 -17.83 -4.76 -19.44
N SER A 569 -16.89 -4.77 -20.38
CA SER A 569 -15.64 -5.52 -20.25
C SER A 569 -14.47 -4.57 -20.38
N LEU A 570 -13.56 -4.60 -19.40
CA LEU A 570 -12.30 -3.86 -19.42
C LEU A 570 -11.15 -4.84 -19.57
N ASP A 571 -10.19 -4.46 -20.38
CA ASP A 571 -8.87 -5.08 -20.41
C ASP A 571 -7.78 -4.00 -20.36
N TRP A 572 -6.59 -4.44 -19.97
CA TRP A 572 -5.39 -3.62 -19.87
C TRP A 572 -4.15 -4.50 -19.94
N THR A 573 -3.01 -3.84 -20.14
CA THR A 573 -1.68 -4.43 -20.06
C THR A 573 -0.91 -3.84 -18.87
N ILE A 574 0.04 -4.60 -18.35
CA ILE A 574 0.88 -4.21 -17.21
C ILE A 574 2.36 -4.21 -17.63
N PRO A 575 3.20 -3.32 -17.08
CA PRO A 575 4.64 -3.39 -17.30
C PRO A 575 5.21 -4.71 -16.77
N ALA A 576 6.28 -5.20 -17.41
CA ALA A 576 6.91 -6.46 -17.03
C ALA A 576 7.33 -6.45 -15.55
N SER A 577 7.16 -7.60 -14.86
CA SER A 577 7.50 -7.78 -13.44
C SER A 577 6.76 -6.86 -12.47
N SER A 578 5.65 -6.23 -12.90
CA SER A 578 4.77 -5.45 -12.03
C SER A 578 3.68 -6.32 -11.42
N PHE A 579 3.37 -6.07 -10.15
CA PHE A 579 2.30 -6.73 -9.42
C PHE A 579 1.47 -5.68 -8.67
N TYR A 580 0.14 -5.82 -8.70
CA TYR A 580 -0.79 -4.86 -8.12
C TYR A 580 -1.73 -5.57 -7.14
N PRO A 581 -1.43 -5.52 -5.83
CA PRO A 581 -2.27 -6.11 -4.80
C PRO A 581 -3.54 -5.30 -4.57
N ASN A 582 -4.61 -5.95 -4.09
CA ASN A 582 -5.88 -5.27 -3.76
C ASN A 582 -6.45 -4.45 -4.94
N PHE A 583 -6.33 -4.99 -6.16
CA PHE A 583 -6.73 -4.32 -7.38
C PHE A 583 -8.26 -4.11 -7.45
N TRP A 584 -8.69 -3.02 -8.08
CA TRP A 584 -10.08 -2.71 -8.38
C TRP A 584 -10.19 -1.92 -9.70
N ALA A 585 -11.40 -1.86 -10.27
CA ALA A 585 -11.67 -1.07 -11.47
C ALA A 585 -13.07 -0.41 -11.40
N SER A 586 -13.22 0.77 -12.00
CA SER A 586 -14.51 1.47 -12.10
C SER A 586 -14.71 2.09 -13.48
N ILE A 587 -15.97 2.34 -13.82
CA ILE A 587 -16.37 3.29 -14.85
C ILE A 587 -17.33 4.28 -14.21
N ASN A 588 -17.01 5.56 -14.31
CA ASN A 588 -17.79 6.65 -13.73
C ASN A 588 -18.11 7.68 -14.82
N SER A 589 -19.30 8.28 -14.77
CA SER A 589 -19.71 9.34 -15.67
C SER A 589 -20.39 10.49 -14.94
N LEU A 590 -20.26 11.68 -15.51
CA LEU A 590 -20.94 12.89 -15.08
C LEU A 590 -21.91 13.33 -16.16
N GLY A 591 -23.21 13.27 -15.87
CA GLY A 591 -24.25 13.78 -16.76
C GLY A 591 -24.19 15.31 -16.90
N ALA A 592 -24.79 15.84 -17.98
CA ALA A 592 -24.91 17.29 -18.14
C ALA A 592 -25.96 17.91 -17.21
N ALA A 593 -25.68 19.11 -16.68
CA ALA A 593 -26.66 19.86 -15.91
C ALA A 593 -27.87 20.27 -16.80
N GLN A 594 -29.09 20.11 -16.27
CA GLN A 594 -30.31 20.54 -16.94
C GLN A 594 -30.95 21.70 -16.20
N THR A 595 -31.85 22.44 -16.86
CA THR A 595 -32.57 23.55 -16.23
C THR A 595 -33.28 23.04 -14.98
N SER A 596 -32.88 23.52 -13.79
CA SER A 596 -33.36 23.11 -12.46
C SER A 596 -33.06 21.67 -11.98
N ILE A 597 -32.20 20.92 -12.68
CA ILE A 597 -31.68 19.61 -12.23
C ILE A 597 -30.15 19.66 -12.30
N PRO A 598 -29.45 19.60 -11.15
CA PRO A 598 -27.98 19.54 -11.13
C PRO A 598 -27.44 18.35 -11.92
N ALA A 599 -26.21 18.46 -12.43
CA ALA A 599 -25.51 17.33 -13.02
C ALA A 599 -25.49 16.15 -12.03
N THR A 600 -25.86 14.95 -12.48
CA THR A 600 -25.88 13.74 -11.66
C THR A 600 -24.76 12.81 -12.07
N THR A 601 -23.99 12.36 -11.08
CA THR A 601 -22.99 11.31 -11.27
C THR A 601 -23.67 9.95 -11.42
N TYR A 602 -23.23 9.18 -12.40
CA TYR A 602 -23.54 7.77 -12.53
C TYR A 602 -22.24 6.98 -12.34
N ASP A 603 -22.25 6.04 -11.41
CA ASP A 603 -21.07 5.26 -11.05
C ASP A 603 -21.40 3.77 -11.23
N ALA A 604 -20.52 3.06 -11.93
CA ALA A 604 -20.46 1.61 -11.96
C ALA A 604 -19.07 1.13 -11.49
N THR A 605 -18.84 1.22 -10.18
CA THR A 605 -17.65 0.66 -9.53
C THR A 605 -17.86 -0.82 -9.28
N VAL A 606 -16.91 -1.65 -9.71
CA VAL A 606 -16.82 -3.05 -9.30
C VAL A 606 -15.51 -3.28 -8.56
N TRP A 607 -15.66 -3.63 -7.28
CA TRP A 607 -14.57 -4.14 -6.48
C TRP A 607 -14.25 -5.57 -6.91
N GLY A 608 -13.26 -5.71 -7.79
CA GLY A 608 -12.76 -7.01 -8.23
C GLY A 608 -11.78 -7.59 -7.22
N SER A 609 -12.25 -8.33 -6.21
CA SER A 609 -11.34 -9.07 -5.33
C SER A 609 -10.76 -10.28 -6.08
N SER A 610 -9.61 -10.13 -6.74
CA SER A 610 -8.81 -11.28 -7.18
C SER A 610 -7.63 -11.48 -6.26
N SER A 611 -7.65 -12.59 -5.52
CA SER A 611 -6.44 -13.12 -4.90
C SER A 611 -5.50 -13.62 -5.99
N GLY A 612 -4.39 -12.90 -6.24
CA GLY A 612 -3.18 -13.48 -6.82
C GLY A 612 -2.89 -13.29 -8.32
N ASN A 613 -3.56 -12.40 -9.05
CA ASN A 613 -3.17 -11.89 -10.38
C ASN A 613 -3.95 -10.59 -10.65
N THR A 614 -3.43 -9.67 -11.49
CA THR A 614 -4.26 -8.59 -12.05
C THR A 614 -5.22 -9.22 -13.07
N PRO A 615 -6.52 -9.32 -12.80
CA PRO A 615 -7.43 -10.05 -13.67
C PRO A 615 -7.83 -9.11 -14.81
N SER A 616 -6.99 -9.07 -15.84
CA SER A 616 -7.38 -8.64 -17.17
C SER A 616 -7.81 -9.89 -17.95
N PRO A 617 -9.00 -9.92 -18.58
CA PRO A 617 -10.05 -8.91 -18.58
C PRO A 617 -10.96 -8.98 -17.32
N LEU A 618 -11.64 -7.87 -17.00
CA LEU A 618 -12.67 -7.77 -15.97
C LEU A 618 -14.02 -7.42 -16.59
N THR A 619 -15.06 -8.18 -16.25
CA THR A 619 -16.43 -7.95 -16.75
C THR A 619 -17.35 -7.47 -15.63
N PHE A 620 -18.00 -6.33 -15.83
CA PHE A 620 -19.03 -5.76 -14.98
C PHE A 620 -20.38 -6.44 -15.22
N ASN A 621 -21.06 -6.89 -14.17
CA ASN A 621 -22.43 -7.42 -14.26
C ASN A 621 -23.49 -6.41 -13.80
N THR A 622 -23.09 -5.19 -13.46
CA THR A 622 -23.98 -4.07 -13.11
C THR A 622 -24.34 -3.28 -14.37
N SER A 623 -25.59 -2.82 -14.43
CA SER A 623 -26.07 -1.96 -15.51
C SER A 623 -25.28 -0.65 -15.53
N PHE A 624 -24.60 -0.35 -16.63
CA PHE A 624 -23.97 0.93 -16.90
C PHE A 624 -24.60 1.56 -18.15
N THR A 625 -24.90 2.84 -18.11
CA THR A 625 -25.38 3.61 -19.27
C THR A 625 -24.56 4.88 -19.33
N ASP A 626 -23.62 4.89 -20.26
CA ASP A 626 -22.91 6.08 -20.69
C ASP A 626 -23.63 6.67 -21.90
N VAL A 627 -23.70 8.00 -21.97
CA VAL A 627 -24.24 8.74 -23.12
C VAL A 627 -23.24 9.83 -23.53
N LEU A 628 -22.08 9.49 -24.06
CA LEU A 628 -21.15 10.46 -24.67
C LEU A 628 -21.68 11.12 -25.97
N THR A 629 -22.82 10.68 -26.49
CA THR A 629 -23.49 11.31 -27.64
C THR A 629 -24.97 11.45 -27.35
N SER A 630 -25.50 12.67 -27.46
CA SER A 630 -26.91 12.95 -27.18
C SER A 630 -27.83 12.04 -28.00
N THR A 631 -28.81 11.45 -27.35
CA THR A 631 -29.85 10.64 -27.99
C THR A 631 -31.19 11.41 -27.98
N ALA A 632 -32.23 10.81 -28.55
CA ALA A 632 -33.58 11.38 -28.46
C ALA A 632 -34.12 11.47 -27.02
N THR A 633 -33.54 10.74 -26.08
CA THR A 633 -34.04 10.59 -24.70
C THR A 633 -33.04 10.98 -23.61
N ALA A 634 -31.78 11.28 -23.96
CA ALA A 634 -30.74 11.64 -23.00
C ALA A 634 -29.75 12.67 -23.58
N THR A 635 -29.35 13.63 -22.77
CA THR A 635 -28.30 14.61 -23.06
C THR A 635 -26.93 13.94 -23.01
N ALA A 636 -25.97 14.47 -23.76
CA ALA A 636 -24.60 13.98 -23.69
C ALA A 636 -24.00 14.22 -22.30
N GLU A 637 -23.20 13.27 -21.81
CA GLU A 637 -22.41 13.40 -20.59
C GLU A 637 -21.28 14.41 -20.77
N GLU A 638 -20.94 15.12 -19.69
CA GLU A 638 -19.85 16.11 -19.69
C GLU A 638 -18.49 15.43 -19.57
N ALA A 639 -18.42 14.33 -18.83
CA ALA A 639 -17.20 13.55 -18.67
C ALA A 639 -17.50 12.07 -18.37
N VAL A 640 -16.59 11.20 -18.79
CA VAL A 640 -16.58 9.77 -18.47
C VAL A 640 -15.15 9.36 -18.14
N GLN A 641 -14.96 8.54 -17.11
CA GLN A 641 -13.66 8.00 -16.74
C GLN A 641 -13.70 6.49 -16.51
N VAL A 642 -12.62 5.82 -16.92
CA VAL A 642 -12.29 4.46 -16.49
C VAL A 642 -11.10 4.55 -15.54
N GLN A 643 -11.22 3.94 -14.36
CA GLN A 643 -10.15 3.91 -13.38
C GLN A 643 -9.72 2.49 -13.10
N LEU A 644 -8.40 2.30 -13.01
CA LEU A 644 -7.78 1.10 -12.48
C LEU A 644 -7.01 1.51 -11.24
N GLY A 645 -7.26 0.85 -10.11
CA GLY A 645 -6.56 1.17 -8.87
C GLY A 645 -6.14 -0.05 -8.09
N TRP A 646 -5.23 0.16 -7.15
CA TRP A 646 -4.69 -0.88 -6.29
C TRP A 646 -4.19 -0.28 -4.98
N GLN A 647 -3.90 -1.13 -4.00
CA GLN A 647 -3.39 -0.69 -2.71
C GLN A 647 -2.20 -1.54 -2.28
N ALA A 648 -1.09 -0.89 -1.98
CA ALA A 648 0.14 -1.52 -1.47
C ALA A 648 0.73 -0.66 -0.34
N ASP A 649 1.24 -1.27 0.74
CA ASP A 649 1.79 -0.61 1.93
C ASP A 649 0.83 0.42 2.58
N GLY A 650 -0.48 0.22 2.42
CA GLY A 650 -1.54 1.14 2.86
C GLY A 650 -1.83 2.28 1.88
N GLU A 651 -0.97 2.47 0.90
CA GLU A 651 -0.98 3.55 -0.08
C GLU A 651 -1.96 3.23 -1.22
N TYR A 652 -2.77 4.22 -1.62
CA TYR A 652 -3.75 4.06 -2.69
C TYR A 652 -3.19 4.59 -4.01
N TYR A 653 -3.32 3.79 -5.07
CA TYR A 653 -2.87 4.17 -6.41
C TYR A 653 -4.02 4.13 -7.39
N VAL A 654 -4.12 5.15 -8.25
CA VAL A 654 -5.20 5.28 -9.22
C VAL A 654 -4.66 5.70 -10.59
N ASN A 655 -5.04 4.97 -11.62
CA ASN A 655 -4.74 5.29 -13.01
C ASN A 655 -6.05 5.54 -13.75
N SER A 656 -6.26 6.77 -14.19
CA SER A 656 -7.52 7.26 -14.75
C SER A 656 -7.35 7.58 -16.24
N TRP A 657 -8.24 7.05 -17.07
CA TRP A 657 -8.45 7.49 -18.44
C TRP A 657 -9.78 8.22 -18.52
N GLN A 658 -9.77 9.45 -18.99
CA GLN A 658 -10.93 10.34 -18.97
C GLN A 658 -11.23 10.92 -20.35
N TYR A 659 -12.50 10.96 -20.70
CA TYR A 659 -13.03 11.78 -21.78
C TYR A 659 -13.67 13.03 -21.17
N GLY A 660 -13.34 14.21 -21.71
CA GLY A 660 -13.88 15.49 -21.27
C GLY A 660 -13.28 15.99 -19.94
N ASN A 661 -13.24 17.30 -19.76
CA ASN A 661 -12.72 17.96 -18.55
C ASN A 661 -13.78 18.95 -18.01
N PRO A 662 -14.61 18.51 -17.04
CA PRO A 662 -15.81 19.24 -16.59
C PRO A 662 -15.50 20.52 -15.81
#